data_AF-A0A261AXL1-F1
#
_entry.id   AF-A0A261AXL1-F1
#
_cell.length_a   1.000
_cell.length_b   1.000
_cell.length_c   1.000
_cell.angle_alpha   90.00
_cell.angle_beta   90.00
_cell.angle_gamma   90.00
#
_symmetry.space_group_name_H-M   'P 1'
#
loop_
_entity.id
_entity.type
_entity.pdbx_description
1 polymer ?
#
loop_
_entity_poly.entity_id
_entity_poly.type
_entity_poly.pdbx_seq_one_letter_code
_entity_poly.pdbx_strand_id
1 'polypeptide(L)'
;MPSYKLTYFDVRGLAEASRLLFHLAGVPFEDKRITFGDGSWEKLKDSTPFGQIPVLSVDGFEIPQSAAILRYLAKKFGFAGKTPEEQAWADAIVDQFKDFFGAFRQLIVAQRGGKSAEEIEKITSEVVKPAQESYFKILNGILEKNKSGFLVGNGITFADLVIAENIESLEKFGFFNASEQPKLSALREKVYSMPEYKLTYFDLRGWAEPARQLFHLSHTPYDDVRIPMADTESSWENLKSMTPFGQLPVLNVDGFDIPQSSAICRYLARKFGYAGKTPEEEAWADAIVDQYKDFSVAFKTLLFAARAGKPQEEILKIRYEIFNPARDAYFCHLNAILKKNKSGYLVGDGLTWADLVVADNLHSLEKFKALDDDNIGHQNLKKYVEKIYSTPDLEDHIATRMDTERFFVNSHRKMPQYKLCYFNLRGWAEPARQLFKLAHVEFEDVRIENGTPEWEALKPKTPFGQLPFLTVDGFEIPQSAAILRYLGRKFGYAGKTPEEEAWVDAIVDQFKDFVTPLRQIIMAQRGGDAAEIQRVKTDVFEPARDGFFKILNGILEKSQSGFLVGNSVTWADLVIADIITTMEKLGVFDVAAEGNKKLVQFREKVNSIPEIKEHNETRPDSVREDEKKITIGVCFHLNLRMAEYKFYYFNGRGLGDVSRQLFALSGTKFEDVRIEQADWPAQKAKMPFGQMPVLELKSSGLQIPQSMAIARYLANKFGYAGKTPEEAALADALIDQFKDFYTEIKPYYYGKLGAMQTDTEAEKTKTLIPARDKFLAILVKFLKSSNSGFLFSGGLTYADLMICDNMRSLIGWWPEYLNGFPEIKAWYEKVDSIPEIRKHLNSHEDKGF
;
A
#
# COMPACT_ATOMS: atom_id res chain seq x y z
N MET A 1 -6.47 10.89 -16.81
CA MET A 1 -7.08 11.10 -15.48
C MET A 1 -8.55 10.70 -15.58
N PRO A 2 -9.13 10.03 -14.58
CA PRO A 2 -10.56 9.72 -14.54
C PRO A 2 -11.39 11.01 -14.60
N SER A 3 -12.54 10.93 -15.28
CA SER A 3 -13.50 12.02 -15.36
C SER A 3 -14.47 11.96 -14.18
N TYR A 4 -14.45 12.98 -13.33
CA TYR A 4 -15.31 13.11 -12.16
C TYR A 4 -16.47 14.07 -12.43
N LYS A 5 -17.70 13.67 -12.07
CA LYS A 5 -18.88 14.54 -12.06
C LYS A 5 -19.67 14.37 -10.77
N LEU A 6 -19.77 15.41 -9.96
CA LEU A 6 -20.56 15.43 -8.73
C LEU A 6 -21.91 16.10 -9.01
N THR A 7 -23.00 15.36 -8.85
CA THR A 7 -24.36 15.89 -9.03
C THR A 7 -25.05 16.08 -7.68
N TYR A 8 -25.42 17.32 -7.35
CA TYR A 8 -26.15 17.65 -6.13
C TYR A 8 -26.99 18.91 -6.28
N PHE A 9 -27.85 19.21 -5.32
CA PHE A 9 -28.56 20.48 -5.27
C PHE A 9 -27.60 21.67 -5.20
N ASP A 10 -28.03 22.83 -5.72
CA ASP A 10 -27.30 24.10 -5.64
C ASP A 10 -27.35 24.71 -4.22
N VAL A 11 -26.83 23.95 -3.29
CA VAL A 11 -26.61 24.30 -1.88
C VAL A 11 -25.33 23.61 -1.43
N ARG A 12 -24.74 24.07 -0.32
CA ARG A 12 -23.58 23.42 0.30
C ARG A 12 -23.94 22.00 0.71
N GLY A 13 -24.80 21.89 1.74
CA GLY A 13 -25.46 20.66 2.15
C GLY A 13 -24.52 19.45 2.24
N LEU A 14 -25.00 18.29 1.82
CA LEU A 14 -24.31 17.01 1.96
C LEU A 14 -23.13 16.82 0.98
N ALA A 15 -23.00 17.65 -0.07
CA ALA A 15 -21.95 17.50 -1.07
C ALA A 15 -20.75 18.43 -0.84
N GLU A 16 -20.86 19.44 0.04
CA GLU A 16 -19.83 20.47 0.19
C GLU A 16 -18.47 19.91 0.62
N ALA A 17 -18.44 18.99 1.57
CA ALA A 17 -17.19 18.35 1.99
C ALA A 17 -16.51 17.61 0.82
N SER A 18 -17.28 17.05 -0.12
CA SER A 18 -16.72 16.42 -1.34
C SER A 18 -16.16 17.47 -2.30
N ARG A 19 -16.83 18.62 -2.45
CA ARG A 19 -16.31 19.76 -3.25
C ARG A 19 -15.00 20.29 -2.69
N LEU A 20 -14.96 20.56 -1.39
CA LEU A 20 -13.74 20.99 -0.70
C LEU A 20 -12.60 19.99 -0.91
N LEU A 21 -12.91 18.70 -0.84
CA LEU A 21 -11.93 17.66 -1.02
C LEU A 21 -11.35 17.62 -2.44
N PHE A 22 -12.18 17.84 -3.49
CA PHE A 22 -11.67 18.01 -4.86
C PHE A 22 -10.74 19.21 -4.99
N HIS A 23 -11.11 20.35 -4.39
CA HIS A 23 -10.30 21.56 -4.41
C HIS A 23 -8.97 21.37 -3.67
N LEU A 24 -9.00 20.79 -2.47
CA LEU A 24 -7.79 20.49 -1.68
C LEU A 24 -6.86 19.49 -2.38
N ALA A 25 -7.42 18.57 -3.16
CA ALA A 25 -6.64 17.61 -3.94
C ALA A 25 -6.12 18.18 -5.27
N GLY A 26 -6.53 19.39 -5.67
CA GLY A 26 -6.23 19.95 -6.99
C GLY A 26 -6.82 19.13 -8.15
N VAL A 27 -7.87 18.33 -7.89
CA VAL A 27 -8.45 17.41 -8.90
C VAL A 27 -9.64 18.08 -9.59
N PRO A 28 -9.61 18.24 -10.93
CA PRO A 28 -10.73 18.83 -11.67
C PRO A 28 -11.95 17.89 -11.67
N PHE A 29 -13.14 18.48 -11.56
CA PHE A 29 -14.41 17.76 -11.62
C PHE A 29 -15.53 18.65 -12.18
N GLU A 30 -16.56 18.03 -12.74
CA GLU A 30 -17.81 18.71 -13.11
C GLU A 30 -18.72 18.80 -11.87
N ASP A 31 -18.98 20.01 -11.36
CA ASP A 31 -19.97 20.27 -10.30
C ASP A 31 -21.35 20.51 -10.93
N LYS A 32 -22.10 19.43 -11.18
CA LYS A 32 -23.44 19.50 -11.77
C LYS A 32 -24.47 19.87 -10.69
N ARG A 33 -24.87 21.14 -10.66
CA ARG A 33 -25.82 21.67 -9.69
C ARG A 33 -27.27 21.60 -10.16
N ILE A 34 -28.14 21.12 -9.28
CA ILE A 34 -29.58 20.95 -9.51
C ILE A 34 -30.35 22.03 -8.74
N THR A 35 -31.19 22.82 -9.42
CA THR A 35 -31.99 23.87 -8.78
C THR A 35 -33.24 23.28 -8.13
N PHE A 36 -33.60 23.75 -6.93
CA PHE A 36 -34.83 23.32 -6.27
C PHE A 36 -36.07 23.87 -6.99
N GLY A 37 -37.04 23.00 -7.27
CA GLY A 37 -38.38 23.39 -7.71
C GLY A 37 -38.54 23.76 -9.19
N ASP A 38 -37.49 23.61 -10.01
CA ASP A 38 -37.54 23.88 -11.46
C ASP A 38 -37.90 22.63 -12.31
N GLY A 39 -38.19 21.50 -11.68
CA GLY A 39 -38.49 20.23 -12.34
C GLY A 39 -37.26 19.42 -12.78
N SER A 40 -36.04 19.91 -12.55
CA SER A 40 -34.80 19.23 -12.97
C SER A 40 -34.51 17.98 -12.14
N TRP A 41 -34.78 18.03 -10.83
CA TRP A 41 -34.64 16.88 -9.94
C TRP A 41 -35.63 15.77 -10.30
N GLU A 42 -36.89 16.11 -10.55
CA GLU A 42 -37.96 15.18 -10.87
C GLU A 42 -37.64 14.36 -12.13
N LYS A 43 -36.98 14.97 -13.11
CA LYS A 43 -36.52 14.30 -14.33
C LYS A 43 -35.31 13.37 -14.12
N LEU A 44 -34.47 13.66 -13.12
CA LEU A 44 -33.25 12.90 -12.83
C LEU A 44 -33.47 11.77 -11.83
N LYS A 45 -34.45 11.93 -10.93
CA LYS A 45 -34.65 11.05 -9.77
C LYS A 45 -34.63 9.56 -10.12
N ASP A 46 -35.40 9.17 -11.12
CA ASP A 46 -35.55 7.76 -11.50
C ASP A 46 -34.30 7.17 -12.17
N SER A 47 -33.39 8.01 -12.69
CA SER A 47 -32.11 7.57 -13.23
C SER A 47 -31.01 7.45 -12.19
N THR A 48 -31.19 7.99 -10.97
CA THR A 48 -30.18 7.87 -9.90
C THR A 48 -30.24 6.50 -9.22
N PRO A 49 -29.11 5.98 -8.70
CA PRO A 49 -29.06 4.61 -8.17
C PRO A 49 -30.07 4.33 -7.04
N PHE A 50 -30.27 5.29 -6.14
CA PHE A 50 -31.16 5.18 -4.97
C PHE A 50 -32.37 6.14 -5.01
N GLY A 51 -32.62 6.82 -6.13
CA GLY A 51 -33.67 7.85 -6.19
C GLY A 51 -33.33 9.08 -5.32
N GLN A 52 -32.04 9.33 -5.10
CA GLN A 52 -31.49 10.36 -4.22
C GLN A 52 -30.21 10.96 -4.81
N ILE A 53 -29.90 12.21 -4.41
CA ILE A 53 -28.62 12.89 -4.64
C ILE A 53 -28.04 13.36 -3.29
N PRO A 54 -26.71 13.40 -3.09
CA PRO A 54 -25.68 13.45 -4.13
C PRO A 54 -25.34 12.12 -4.81
N VAL A 55 -24.84 12.22 -6.04
CA VAL A 55 -24.24 11.11 -6.82
C VAL A 55 -22.92 11.59 -7.43
N LEU A 56 -21.86 10.80 -7.27
CA LEU A 56 -20.58 10.99 -7.95
C LEU A 56 -20.50 10.01 -9.13
N SER A 57 -20.26 10.51 -10.33
CA SER A 57 -19.92 9.70 -11.50
C SER A 57 -18.40 9.68 -11.71
N VAL A 58 -17.81 8.50 -11.80
CA VAL A 58 -16.39 8.24 -12.07
C VAL A 58 -16.29 7.42 -13.34
N ASP A 59 -15.89 8.04 -14.45
CA ASP A 59 -15.82 7.37 -15.77
C ASP A 59 -17.12 6.63 -16.16
N GLY A 60 -18.27 7.20 -15.78
CA GLY A 60 -19.60 6.62 -16.03
C GLY A 60 -20.11 5.66 -14.94
N PHE A 61 -19.29 5.28 -13.96
CA PHE A 61 -19.72 4.52 -12.78
C PHE A 61 -20.31 5.45 -11.71
N GLU A 62 -21.49 5.15 -11.18
CA GLU A 62 -22.19 6.01 -10.23
C GLU A 62 -22.07 5.53 -8.78
N ILE A 63 -21.53 6.38 -7.92
CA ILE A 63 -21.44 6.20 -6.46
C ILE A 63 -22.49 7.12 -5.81
N PRO A 64 -23.57 6.57 -5.23
CA PRO A 64 -24.55 7.34 -4.47
C PRO A 64 -24.12 7.53 -3.01
N GLN A 65 -24.89 8.31 -2.25
CA GLN A 65 -24.71 8.60 -0.81
C GLN A 65 -23.50 9.47 -0.48
N SER A 66 -23.77 10.61 0.18
CA SER A 66 -22.75 11.62 0.50
C SER A 66 -21.53 11.10 1.26
N ALA A 67 -21.72 10.28 2.29
CA ALA A 67 -20.61 9.78 3.10
C ALA A 67 -19.80 8.71 2.35
N ALA A 68 -20.44 7.85 1.54
CA ALA A 68 -19.74 6.90 0.68
C ALA A 68 -18.91 7.60 -0.41
N ILE A 69 -19.48 8.63 -1.07
CA ILE A 69 -18.76 9.49 -2.02
C ILE A 69 -17.54 10.11 -1.34
N LEU A 70 -17.74 10.74 -0.18
CA LEU A 70 -16.67 11.42 0.53
C LEU A 70 -15.56 10.46 0.97
N ARG A 71 -15.89 9.26 1.48
CA ARG A 71 -14.91 8.23 1.85
C ARG A 71 -14.13 7.72 0.64
N TYR A 72 -14.81 7.48 -0.48
CA TYR A 72 -14.17 7.05 -1.72
C TYR A 72 -13.14 8.09 -2.17
N LEU A 73 -13.54 9.36 -2.24
CA LEU A 73 -12.65 10.46 -2.61
C LEU A 73 -11.51 10.64 -1.59
N ALA A 74 -11.80 10.53 -0.29
CA ALA A 74 -10.80 10.70 0.75
C ALA A 74 -9.72 9.63 0.67
N LYS A 75 -10.10 8.36 0.45
CA LYS A 75 -9.12 7.28 0.23
C LYS A 75 -8.36 7.49 -1.07
N LYS A 76 -9.03 7.90 -2.15
CA LYS A 76 -8.43 8.12 -3.46
C LYS A 76 -7.39 9.25 -3.45
N PHE A 77 -7.65 10.31 -2.70
CA PHE A 77 -6.84 11.53 -2.67
C PHE A 77 -5.92 11.62 -1.44
N GLY A 78 -5.91 10.61 -0.56
CA GLY A 78 -5.00 10.56 0.59
C GLY A 78 -5.47 11.32 1.84
N PHE A 79 -6.76 11.64 1.96
CA PHE A 79 -7.36 12.38 3.09
C PHE A 79 -8.20 11.50 4.02
N ALA A 80 -8.11 10.16 3.91
CA ALA A 80 -8.86 9.25 4.79
C ALA A 80 -8.22 9.09 6.18
N GLY A 81 -6.95 9.44 6.35
CA GLY A 81 -6.11 9.05 7.49
C GLY A 81 -5.02 8.06 7.06
N LYS A 82 -3.84 8.13 7.69
CA LYS A 82 -2.63 7.40 7.25
C LYS A 82 -2.69 5.92 7.60
N THR A 83 -3.26 5.59 8.76
CA THR A 83 -3.38 4.21 9.25
C THR A 83 -4.83 3.73 9.15
N PRO A 84 -5.07 2.40 9.08
CA PRO A 84 -6.42 1.85 9.16
C PRO A 84 -7.19 2.32 10.40
N GLU A 85 -6.48 2.54 11.51
CA GLU A 85 -7.01 3.06 12.76
C GLU A 85 -7.44 4.53 12.64
N GLU A 86 -6.62 5.38 12.02
CA GLU A 86 -6.98 6.78 11.73
C GLU A 86 -8.20 6.84 10.79
N GLN A 87 -8.24 6.00 9.75
CA GLN A 87 -9.39 5.91 8.86
C GLN A 87 -10.67 5.55 9.60
N ALA A 88 -10.61 4.54 10.47
CA ALA A 88 -11.74 4.14 11.29
C ALA A 88 -12.20 5.25 12.25
N TRP A 89 -11.28 6.05 12.78
CA TRP A 89 -11.61 7.20 13.63
C TRP A 89 -12.25 8.35 12.83
N ALA A 90 -11.71 8.69 11.65
CA ALA A 90 -12.30 9.70 10.78
C ALA A 90 -13.74 9.31 10.39
N ASP A 91 -13.92 8.04 10.07
CA ASP A 91 -15.22 7.44 9.82
C ASP A 91 -16.18 7.50 11.02
N ALA A 92 -15.71 7.16 12.22
CA ALA A 92 -16.52 7.19 13.42
C ALA A 92 -16.96 8.62 13.78
N ILE A 93 -16.11 9.62 13.53
CA ILE A 93 -16.45 11.04 13.74
C ILE A 93 -17.51 11.51 12.74
N VAL A 94 -17.40 11.10 11.47
CA VAL A 94 -18.44 11.42 10.47
C VAL A 94 -19.75 10.69 10.79
N ASP A 95 -19.70 9.46 11.29
CA ASP A 95 -20.90 8.74 11.74
C ASP A 95 -21.55 9.45 12.96
N GLN A 96 -20.73 9.94 13.90
CA GLN A 96 -21.19 10.76 15.03
C GLN A 96 -21.83 12.08 14.58
N PHE A 97 -21.27 12.73 13.55
CA PHE A 97 -21.88 13.90 12.89
C PHE A 97 -23.23 13.53 12.27
N LYS A 98 -23.35 12.40 11.56
CA LYS A 98 -24.62 11.97 10.96
C LYS A 98 -25.71 11.75 12.02
N ASP A 99 -25.36 11.21 13.18
CA ASP A 99 -26.30 11.03 14.29
C ASP A 99 -26.81 12.38 14.83
N PHE A 100 -25.92 13.36 15.04
CA PHE A 100 -26.31 14.73 15.39
C PHE A 100 -27.15 15.38 14.29
N PHE A 101 -26.75 15.24 13.03
CA PHE A 101 -27.45 15.81 11.89
C PHE A 101 -28.86 15.24 11.74
N GLY A 102 -29.09 13.98 12.12
CA GLY A 102 -30.43 13.39 12.19
C GLY A 102 -31.37 14.14 13.14
N ALA A 103 -30.88 14.53 14.32
CA ALA A 103 -31.62 15.37 15.27
C ALA A 103 -31.84 16.79 14.70
N PHE A 104 -30.80 17.40 14.16
CA PHE A 104 -30.87 18.74 13.55
C PHE A 104 -31.83 18.80 12.36
N ARG A 105 -31.90 17.74 11.56
CA ARG A 105 -32.80 17.63 10.41
C ARG A 105 -34.27 17.66 10.82
N GLN A 106 -34.64 17.18 12.01
CA GLN A 106 -36.03 17.28 12.50
C GLN A 106 -36.46 18.73 12.63
N LEU A 107 -35.57 19.60 13.09
CA LEU A 107 -35.83 21.04 13.17
C LEU A 107 -35.98 21.67 11.79
N ILE A 108 -35.06 21.37 10.86
CA ILE A 108 -35.15 21.87 9.47
C ILE A 108 -36.48 21.45 8.83
N VAL A 109 -36.88 20.19 9.00
CA VAL A 109 -38.14 19.68 8.45
C VAL A 109 -39.35 20.34 9.12
N ALA A 110 -39.34 20.53 10.45
CA ALA A 110 -40.42 21.22 11.16
C ALA A 110 -40.59 22.67 10.69
N GLN A 111 -39.47 23.40 10.55
CA GLN A 111 -39.47 24.78 10.05
C GLN A 111 -39.99 24.87 8.62
N ARG A 112 -39.49 24.02 7.71
CA ARG A 112 -39.93 23.99 6.30
C ARG A 112 -41.36 23.48 6.12
N GLY A 113 -41.80 22.60 7.00
CA GLY A 113 -43.17 22.05 7.01
C GLY A 113 -44.21 22.99 7.60
N GLY A 114 -43.82 24.18 8.07
CA GLY A 114 -44.76 25.17 8.63
C GLY A 114 -45.37 24.74 9.96
N LYS A 115 -44.66 23.95 10.77
CA LYS A 115 -45.09 23.60 12.13
C LYS A 115 -45.22 24.83 13.03
N SER A 116 -45.99 24.71 14.12
CA SER A 116 -46.20 25.84 15.04
C SER A 116 -44.88 26.24 15.74
N ALA A 117 -44.81 27.49 16.20
CA ALA A 117 -43.65 27.97 16.95
C ALA A 117 -43.40 27.14 18.23
N GLU A 118 -44.46 26.66 18.89
CA GLU A 118 -44.37 25.80 20.06
C GLU A 118 -43.76 24.42 19.74
N GLU A 119 -44.17 23.81 18.62
CA GLU A 119 -43.57 22.54 18.17
C GLU A 119 -42.10 22.70 17.78
N ILE A 120 -41.76 23.81 17.11
CA ILE A 120 -40.39 24.14 16.72
C ILE A 120 -39.52 24.35 17.97
N GLU A 121 -40.01 25.08 18.97
CA GLU A 121 -39.30 25.31 20.23
C GLU A 121 -39.12 24.00 21.01
N LYS A 122 -40.14 23.14 21.02
CA LYS A 122 -40.05 21.82 21.65
C LYS A 122 -38.98 20.94 21.00
N ILE A 123 -38.95 20.86 19.67
CA ILE A 123 -37.90 20.12 18.94
C ILE A 123 -36.53 20.74 19.21
N THR A 124 -36.44 22.07 19.24
CA THR A 124 -35.18 22.78 19.49
C THR A 124 -34.62 22.46 20.89
N SER A 125 -35.45 22.59 21.92
CA SER A 125 -35.05 22.45 23.32
C SER A 125 -34.90 21.00 23.78
N GLU A 126 -35.77 20.08 23.34
CA GLU A 126 -35.77 18.69 23.80
C GLU A 126 -34.93 17.75 22.92
N VAL A 127 -34.69 18.11 21.65
CA VAL A 127 -34.00 17.23 20.68
C VAL A 127 -32.68 17.83 20.21
N VAL A 128 -32.70 19.05 19.66
CA VAL A 128 -31.52 19.61 18.99
C VAL A 128 -30.45 20.09 19.97
N LYS A 129 -30.82 20.89 20.99
CA LYS A 129 -29.85 21.41 21.97
C LYS A 129 -29.14 20.28 22.75
N PRO A 130 -29.84 19.25 23.29
CA PRO A 130 -29.16 18.15 23.96
C PRO A 130 -28.23 17.36 23.03
N ALA A 131 -28.65 17.13 21.77
CA ALA A 131 -27.82 16.45 20.79
C ALA A 131 -26.56 17.26 20.44
N GLN A 132 -26.72 18.59 20.30
CA GLN A 132 -25.61 19.52 20.10
C GLN A 132 -24.62 19.52 21.25
N GLU A 133 -25.09 19.66 22.49
CA GLU A 133 -24.23 19.69 23.68
C GLU A 133 -23.38 18.42 23.77
N SER A 134 -24.00 17.25 23.54
CA SER A 134 -23.29 15.97 23.50
C SER A 134 -22.28 15.92 22.36
N TYR A 135 -22.64 16.41 21.18
CA TYR A 135 -21.79 16.40 19.99
C TYR A 135 -20.57 17.31 20.16
N PHE A 136 -20.74 18.54 20.63
CA PHE A 136 -19.64 19.46 20.93
C PHE A 136 -18.76 18.95 22.06
N LYS A 137 -19.33 18.35 23.10
CA LYS A 137 -18.55 17.71 24.17
C LYS A 137 -17.64 16.61 23.63
N ILE A 138 -18.14 15.78 22.71
CA ILE A 138 -17.36 14.72 22.06
C ILE A 138 -16.22 15.33 21.25
N LEU A 139 -16.51 16.27 20.34
CA LEU A 139 -15.49 16.87 19.47
C LEU A 139 -14.42 17.63 20.25
N ASN A 140 -14.80 18.40 21.27
CA ASN A 140 -13.84 19.07 22.15
C ASN A 140 -12.95 18.05 22.88
N GLY A 141 -13.51 16.94 23.35
CA GLY A 141 -12.75 15.87 23.99
C GLY A 141 -11.75 15.19 23.03
N ILE A 142 -12.08 15.10 21.74
CA ILE A 142 -11.15 14.62 20.69
C ILE A 142 -10.00 15.62 20.51
N LEU A 143 -10.31 16.90 20.29
CA LEU A 143 -9.31 17.97 20.11
C LEU A 143 -8.45 18.22 21.36
N GLU A 144 -8.95 17.87 22.55
CA GLU A 144 -8.15 17.91 23.78
C GLU A 144 -7.06 16.85 23.82
N LYS A 145 -7.39 15.65 23.34
CA LYS A 145 -6.47 14.51 23.30
C LYS A 145 -5.50 14.63 22.14
N ASN A 146 -5.95 15.12 20.98
CA ASN A 146 -5.13 15.31 19.80
C ASN A 146 -4.50 16.72 19.74
N LYS A 147 -3.19 16.81 19.98
CA LYS A 147 -2.47 18.10 20.04
C LYS A 147 -2.18 18.72 18.67
N SER A 148 -2.43 18.00 17.56
CA SER A 148 -2.20 18.52 16.21
C SER A 148 -3.16 19.66 15.85
N GLY A 149 -4.29 19.78 16.56
CA GLY A 149 -5.38 20.70 16.21
C GLY A 149 -6.28 20.19 15.08
N PHE A 150 -6.06 18.97 14.60
CA PHE A 150 -7.00 18.22 13.75
C PHE A 150 -7.73 17.17 14.58
N LEU A 151 -8.82 16.64 14.05
CA LEU A 151 -9.64 15.62 14.71
C LEU A 151 -8.96 14.25 14.76
N VAL A 152 -8.20 13.89 13.73
CA VAL A 152 -7.54 12.59 13.60
C VAL A 152 -6.10 12.77 13.14
N GLY A 153 -5.16 12.07 13.79
CA GLY A 153 -3.75 12.11 13.42
C GLY A 153 -3.14 13.51 13.46
N ASN A 154 -2.09 13.72 12.66
CA ASN A 154 -1.34 14.98 12.59
C ASN A 154 -1.66 15.83 11.35
N GLY A 155 -2.51 15.34 10.45
CA GLY A 155 -2.86 16.01 9.19
C GLY A 155 -4.37 16.13 9.00
N ILE A 156 -4.78 16.91 8.00
CA ILE A 156 -6.20 17.07 7.67
C ILE A 156 -6.79 15.76 7.13
N THR A 157 -7.99 15.43 7.58
CA THR A 157 -8.80 14.31 7.06
C THR A 157 -10.15 14.82 6.57
N PHE A 158 -10.88 13.98 5.84
CA PHE A 158 -12.26 14.31 5.44
C PHE A 158 -13.20 14.56 6.64
N ALA A 159 -12.88 14.03 7.83
CA ALA A 159 -13.63 14.34 9.04
C ALA A 159 -13.51 15.82 9.40
N ASP A 160 -12.31 16.40 9.31
CA ASP A 160 -12.09 17.84 9.57
C ASP A 160 -12.92 18.71 8.63
N LEU A 161 -13.00 18.34 7.35
CA LEU A 161 -13.84 19.04 6.36
C LEU A 161 -15.32 19.00 6.72
N VAL A 162 -15.84 17.83 7.10
CA VAL A 162 -17.25 17.65 7.48
C VAL A 162 -17.58 18.48 8.72
N ILE A 163 -16.72 18.45 9.74
CA ILE A 163 -16.96 19.18 10.99
C ILE A 163 -16.81 20.69 10.79
N ALA A 164 -15.80 21.16 10.05
CA ALA A 164 -15.65 22.59 9.74
C ALA A 164 -16.86 23.15 8.99
N GLU A 165 -17.34 22.43 7.96
CA GLU A 165 -18.56 22.78 7.22
C GLU A 165 -19.82 22.74 8.08
N ASN A 166 -19.90 21.78 9.00
CA ASN A 166 -21.01 21.70 9.93
C ASN A 166 -21.03 22.87 10.91
N ILE A 167 -19.86 23.28 11.45
CA ILE A 167 -19.75 24.44 12.34
C ILE A 167 -20.21 25.71 11.61
N GLU A 168 -19.76 25.91 10.37
CA GLU A 168 -20.18 27.02 9.52
C GLU A 168 -21.70 27.04 9.30
N SER A 169 -22.30 25.87 9.11
CA SER A 169 -23.75 25.75 9.00
C SER A 169 -24.45 26.06 10.33
N LEU A 170 -23.97 25.52 11.45
CA LEU A 170 -24.57 25.73 12.77
C LEU A 170 -24.51 27.20 13.19
N GLU A 171 -23.44 27.92 12.88
CA GLU A 171 -23.34 29.37 13.17
C GLU A 171 -24.42 30.14 12.41
N LYS A 172 -24.63 29.84 11.11
CA LYS A 172 -25.70 30.45 10.31
C LYS A 172 -27.10 30.17 10.84
N PHE A 173 -27.32 29.00 11.44
CA PHE A 173 -28.60 28.67 12.07
C PHE A 173 -28.73 29.19 13.52
N GLY A 174 -27.72 29.87 14.08
CA GLY A 174 -27.74 30.37 15.46
C GLY A 174 -27.49 29.29 16.52
N PHE A 175 -26.90 28.17 16.12
CA PHE A 175 -26.58 27.01 16.93
C PHE A 175 -25.08 26.89 17.23
N PHE A 176 -24.26 27.87 16.89
CA PHE A 176 -22.85 27.87 17.25
C PHE A 176 -22.42 29.28 17.66
N ASN A 177 -21.69 29.37 18.76
CA ASN A 177 -21.07 30.62 19.24
C ASN A 177 -19.56 30.40 19.35
N ALA A 178 -18.80 31.12 18.53
CA ALA A 178 -17.36 30.96 18.45
C ALA A 178 -16.63 31.24 19.78
N SER A 179 -17.15 32.14 20.61
CA SER A 179 -16.56 32.49 21.91
C SER A 179 -16.77 31.41 22.98
N GLU A 180 -17.86 30.64 22.87
CA GLU A 180 -18.16 29.50 23.75
C GLU A 180 -17.46 28.21 23.31
N GLN A 181 -17.08 28.11 22.04
CA GLN A 181 -16.50 26.90 21.43
C GLN A 181 -15.12 27.18 20.79
N PRO A 182 -14.12 27.72 21.53
CA PRO A 182 -12.88 28.21 20.93
C PRO A 182 -12.05 27.15 20.19
N LYS A 183 -12.08 25.87 20.62
CA LYS A 183 -11.36 24.79 19.94
C LYS A 183 -11.98 24.40 18.61
N LEU A 184 -13.32 24.36 18.55
CA LEU A 184 -14.06 24.10 17.31
C LEU A 184 -13.89 25.27 16.34
N SER A 185 -13.90 26.51 16.83
CA SER A 185 -13.58 27.71 16.06
C SER A 185 -12.16 27.61 15.47
N ALA A 186 -11.17 27.24 16.29
CA ALA A 186 -9.79 27.07 15.84
C ALA A 186 -9.64 25.97 14.78
N LEU A 187 -10.36 24.84 14.92
CA LEU A 187 -10.39 23.80 13.90
C LEU A 187 -10.95 24.33 12.57
N ARG A 188 -12.09 25.02 12.60
CA ARG A 188 -12.70 25.60 11.39
C ARG A 188 -11.77 26.59 10.70
N GLU A 189 -11.20 27.52 11.45
CA GLU A 189 -10.23 28.50 10.94
C GLU A 189 -9.02 27.80 10.31
N LYS A 190 -8.50 26.76 10.96
CA LYS A 190 -7.36 25.98 10.45
C LYS A 190 -7.69 25.30 9.12
N VAL A 191 -8.90 24.77 8.95
CA VAL A 191 -9.34 24.14 7.70
C VAL A 191 -9.51 25.18 6.58
N TYR A 192 -10.11 26.34 6.85
CA TYR A 192 -10.36 27.36 5.83
C TYR A 192 -9.14 28.24 5.48
N SER A 193 -8.14 28.31 6.35
CA SER A 193 -6.91 29.08 6.13
C SER A 193 -5.79 28.26 5.48
N MET A 194 -6.07 27.04 4.99
CA MET A 194 -5.07 26.23 4.30
C MET A 194 -4.67 26.88 2.98
N PRO A 195 -3.41 27.31 2.80
CA PRO A 195 -2.95 27.94 1.57
C PRO A 195 -2.84 26.91 0.43
N GLU A 196 -3.11 27.36 -0.79
CA GLU A 196 -2.92 26.58 -2.00
C GLU A 196 -1.45 26.64 -2.41
N TYR A 197 -0.77 25.50 -2.40
CA TYR A 197 0.60 25.38 -2.87
C TYR A 197 0.64 24.66 -4.21
N LYS A 198 1.43 25.17 -5.14
CA LYS A 198 1.71 24.51 -6.40
C LYS A 198 3.19 24.56 -6.72
N LEU A 199 3.85 23.40 -6.71
CA LEU A 199 5.27 23.26 -7.03
C LEU A 199 5.41 22.79 -8.48
N THR A 200 5.96 23.64 -9.34
CA THR A 200 6.24 23.28 -10.74
C THR A 200 7.73 22.95 -10.91
N TYR A 201 8.03 21.73 -11.37
CA TYR A 201 9.38 21.29 -11.69
C TYR A 201 9.37 20.14 -12.71
N PHE A 202 10.54 19.77 -13.22
CA PHE A 202 10.66 18.55 -14.02
C PHE A 202 10.29 17.30 -13.23
N ASP A 203 9.87 16.24 -13.93
CA ASP A 203 9.64 14.92 -13.36
C ASP A 203 10.97 14.20 -13.05
N LEU A 204 11.76 14.82 -12.17
CA LEU A 204 13.07 14.40 -11.69
C LEU A 204 13.15 14.68 -10.19
N ARG A 205 14.06 14.03 -9.47
CA ARG A 205 14.42 14.44 -8.10
C ARG A 205 15.01 15.86 -8.11
N GLY A 206 16.30 15.98 -8.39
CA GLY A 206 16.96 17.27 -8.68
C GLY A 206 16.63 18.39 -7.68
N TRP A 207 16.54 19.63 -8.18
CA TRP A 207 16.47 20.82 -7.32
C TRP A 207 15.16 21.01 -6.56
N ALA A 208 14.09 20.29 -6.92
CA ALA A 208 12.79 20.41 -6.24
C ALA A 208 12.54 19.30 -5.22
N GLU A 209 13.34 18.22 -5.21
CA GLU A 209 13.10 17.09 -4.32
C GLU A 209 13.10 17.46 -2.83
N PRO A 210 14.02 18.32 -2.33
CA PRO A 210 13.96 18.74 -0.93
C PRO A 210 12.68 19.52 -0.60
N ALA A 211 12.10 20.26 -1.56
CA ALA A 211 10.80 20.92 -1.36
C ALA A 211 9.65 19.91 -1.29
N ARG A 212 9.66 18.87 -2.13
CA ARG A 212 8.69 17.76 -2.05
C ARG A 212 8.78 17.03 -0.71
N GLN A 213 10.00 16.76 -0.25
CA GLN A 213 10.26 16.15 1.06
C GLN A 213 9.74 17.04 2.20
N LEU A 214 9.90 18.36 2.12
CA LEU A 214 9.33 19.31 3.10
C LEU A 214 7.80 19.31 3.12
N PHE A 215 7.13 19.22 1.96
CA PHE A 215 5.67 19.05 1.91
C PHE A 215 5.23 17.71 2.51
N HIS A 216 5.97 16.64 2.23
CA HIS A 216 5.66 15.32 2.75
C HIS A 216 5.84 15.24 4.27
N LEU A 217 6.97 15.76 4.79
CA LEU A 217 7.28 15.87 6.22
C LEU A 217 6.25 16.70 6.99
N SER A 218 5.79 17.81 6.41
CA SER A 218 4.80 18.69 7.04
C SER A 218 3.36 18.23 6.86
N HIS A 219 3.13 17.21 6.03
CA HIS A 219 1.81 16.75 5.60
C HIS A 219 0.94 17.87 5.01
N THR A 220 1.61 18.82 4.36
CA THR A 220 0.93 19.95 3.73
C THR A 220 0.61 19.56 2.28
N PRO A 221 -0.67 19.54 1.88
CA PRO A 221 -1.04 19.24 0.50
C PRO A 221 -0.51 20.31 -0.45
N TYR A 222 -0.11 19.89 -1.65
CA TYR A 222 0.33 20.77 -2.72
C TYR A 222 0.10 20.10 -4.08
N ASP A 223 -0.09 20.91 -5.11
CA ASP A 223 -0.10 20.49 -6.51
C ASP A 223 1.34 20.33 -7.02
N ASP A 224 1.81 19.09 -7.23
CA ASP A 224 3.13 18.76 -7.77
C ASP A 224 3.09 18.69 -9.30
N VAL A 225 3.21 19.85 -9.95
CA VAL A 225 3.20 19.93 -11.41
C VAL A 225 4.55 19.48 -11.98
N ARG A 226 4.52 18.26 -12.53
CA ARG A 226 5.68 17.58 -13.11
C ARG A 226 5.73 17.74 -14.62
N ILE A 227 6.78 18.40 -15.09
CA ILE A 227 7.06 18.57 -16.52
C ILE A 227 7.91 17.38 -17.01
N PRO A 228 7.45 16.61 -18.00
CA PRO A 228 8.22 15.48 -18.54
C PRO A 228 9.59 15.89 -19.10
N MET A 229 10.59 15.02 -18.95
CA MET A 229 11.96 15.24 -19.45
C MET A 229 12.16 14.85 -20.92
N ALA A 230 11.31 13.98 -21.48
CA ALA A 230 11.42 13.55 -22.88
C ALA A 230 10.95 14.68 -23.82
N ASP A 231 11.71 14.91 -24.90
CA ASP A 231 11.51 16.01 -25.87
C ASP A 231 10.04 16.20 -26.24
N THR A 232 9.45 17.16 -25.55
CA THR A 232 8.42 18.02 -26.11
C THR A 232 9.03 19.41 -26.04
N GLU A 233 9.79 19.77 -27.07
CA GLU A 233 10.22 21.16 -27.31
C GLU A 233 9.05 22.16 -27.20
N SER A 234 7.80 21.67 -27.18
CA SER A 234 6.58 22.43 -26.95
C SER A 234 6.13 22.65 -25.50
N SER A 235 6.60 21.94 -24.46
CA SER A 235 6.03 22.11 -23.09
C SER A 235 6.82 23.08 -22.21
N TRP A 236 8.13 22.89 -22.06
CA TRP A 236 8.96 23.78 -21.24
C TRP A 236 9.17 25.16 -21.89
N GLU A 237 9.43 25.21 -23.21
CA GLU A 237 9.67 26.50 -23.89
C GLU A 237 8.46 27.44 -23.79
N ASN A 238 7.24 26.90 -23.78
CA ASN A 238 6.00 27.67 -23.55
C ASN A 238 5.86 28.16 -22.09
N LEU A 239 6.35 27.40 -21.12
CA LEU A 239 6.26 27.76 -19.69
C LEU A 239 7.39 28.69 -19.26
N LYS A 240 8.53 28.66 -19.95
CA LYS A 240 9.74 29.42 -19.60
C LYS A 240 9.47 30.91 -19.48
N SER A 241 8.76 31.50 -20.45
CA SER A 241 8.38 32.93 -20.42
C SER A 241 7.37 33.28 -19.34
N MET A 242 6.66 32.28 -18.78
CA MET A 242 5.71 32.46 -17.69
C MET A 242 6.37 32.34 -16.31
N THR A 243 7.56 31.74 -16.21
CA THR A 243 8.29 31.67 -14.93
C THR A 243 9.01 32.98 -14.60
N PRO A 244 9.12 33.38 -13.32
CA PRO A 244 9.72 34.68 -12.95
C PRO A 244 11.15 34.90 -13.46
N PHE A 245 11.98 33.85 -13.53
CA PHE A 245 13.39 33.93 -13.94
C PHE A 245 13.75 33.07 -15.15
N GLY A 246 12.77 32.59 -15.92
CA GLY A 246 13.04 31.68 -17.05
C GLY A 246 13.63 30.33 -16.61
N GLN A 247 13.39 29.92 -15.36
CA GLN A 247 14.00 28.77 -14.70
C GLN A 247 13.01 28.08 -13.77
N LEU A 248 13.23 26.78 -13.55
CA LEU A 248 12.53 25.95 -12.58
C LEU A 248 13.48 25.47 -11.48
N PRO A 249 12.99 25.14 -10.28
CA PRO A 249 11.59 25.11 -9.85
C PRO A 249 10.96 26.47 -9.55
N VAL A 250 9.62 26.51 -9.54
CA VAL A 250 8.78 27.61 -9.05
C VAL A 250 7.73 27.06 -8.09
N LEU A 251 7.58 27.68 -6.92
CA LEU A 251 6.48 27.42 -5.99
C LEU A 251 5.50 28.59 -6.07
N ASN A 252 4.26 28.33 -6.46
CA ASN A 252 3.16 29.29 -6.31
C ASN A 252 2.49 29.07 -4.94
N VAL A 253 2.28 30.16 -4.21
CA VAL A 253 1.54 30.19 -2.94
C VAL A 253 0.43 31.21 -3.08
N ASP A 254 -0.81 30.75 -3.19
CA ASP A 254 -2.00 31.61 -3.34
C ASP A 254 -1.84 32.67 -4.45
N GLY A 255 -1.29 32.28 -5.61
CA GLY A 255 -1.05 33.18 -6.74
C GLY A 255 0.28 33.96 -6.71
N PHE A 256 1.09 33.83 -5.65
CA PHE A 256 2.42 34.45 -5.55
C PHE A 256 3.53 33.45 -5.90
N ASP A 257 4.33 33.75 -6.92
CA ASP A 257 5.43 32.88 -7.36
C ASP A 257 6.74 33.13 -6.59
N ILE A 258 7.28 32.05 -6.02
CA ILE A 258 8.61 31.97 -5.41
C ILE A 258 9.52 31.16 -6.36
N PRO A 259 10.44 31.81 -7.10
CA PRO A 259 11.41 31.11 -7.94
C PRO A 259 12.63 30.63 -7.11
N GLN A 260 13.48 29.80 -7.72
CA GLN A 260 14.74 29.27 -7.17
C GLN A 260 14.57 28.26 -6.03
N SER A 261 15.18 27.08 -6.21
CA SER A 261 15.04 25.95 -5.28
C SER A 261 15.39 26.25 -3.83
N SER A 262 16.51 26.96 -3.56
CA SER A 262 16.87 27.29 -2.18
C SER A 262 15.93 28.31 -1.54
N ALA A 263 15.38 29.26 -2.31
CA ALA A 263 14.41 30.20 -1.77
C ALA A 263 13.10 29.48 -1.41
N ILE A 264 12.65 28.58 -2.29
CA ILE A 264 11.50 27.69 -2.05
C ILE A 264 11.74 26.83 -0.80
N CYS A 265 12.86 26.10 -0.74
CA CYS A 265 13.15 25.21 0.38
C CYS A 265 13.29 25.98 1.69
N ARG A 266 13.94 27.16 1.71
CA ARG A 266 14.06 28.00 2.91
C ARG A 266 12.70 28.54 3.36
N TYR A 267 11.86 28.97 2.42
CA TYR A 267 10.50 29.43 2.72
C TYR A 267 9.68 28.31 3.37
N LEU A 268 9.65 27.13 2.74
CA LEU A 268 8.94 25.96 3.25
C LEU A 268 9.53 25.47 4.58
N ALA A 269 10.85 25.43 4.71
CA ALA A 269 11.53 25.02 5.93
C ALA A 269 11.18 25.92 7.11
N ARG A 270 11.14 27.25 6.93
CA ARG A 270 10.69 28.17 7.98
C ARG A 270 9.22 27.96 8.30
N LYS A 271 8.38 27.79 7.28
CA LYS A 271 6.93 27.60 7.44
C LYS A 271 6.58 26.29 8.15
N PHE A 272 7.36 25.23 7.90
CA PHE A 272 7.12 23.89 8.42
C PHE A 272 8.01 23.53 9.62
N GLY A 273 8.88 24.43 10.08
CA GLY A 273 9.72 24.23 11.27
C GLY A 273 11.00 23.42 11.05
N TYR A 274 11.51 23.33 9.81
CA TYR A 274 12.75 22.63 9.43
C TYR A 274 13.91 23.57 9.07
N ALA A 275 13.83 24.87 9.39
CA ALA A 275 14.91 25.82 9.12
C ALA A 275 16.09 25.70 10.11
N GLY A 276 15.80 25.27 11.35
CA GLY A 276 16.70 25.34 12.52
C GLY A 276 15.93 25.92 13.71
N LYS A 277 16.30 25.57 14.94
CA LYS A 277 15.60 26.05 16.16
C LYS A 277 16.06 27.43 16.59
N THR A 278 17.26 27.85 16.18
CA THR A 278 17.83 29.17 16.49
C THR A 278 18.33 29.85 15.22
N PRO A 279 18.52 31.19 15.24
CA PRO A 279 19.10 31.93 14.12
C PRO A 279 20.48 31.41 13.70
N GLU A 280 21.30 30.94 14.65
CA GLU A 280 22.60 30.34 14.37
C GLU A 280 22.44 29.00 13.64
N GLU A 281 21.47 28.17 14.04
CA GLU A 281 21.16 26.92 13.33
C GLU A 281 20.65 27.20 11.91
N GLU A 282 19.75 28.18 11.73
CA GLU A 282 19.31 28.58 10.38
C GLU A 282 20.47 29.01 9.50
N ALA A 283 21.39 29.83 10.03
CA ALA A 283 22.56 30.30 9.31
C ALA A 283 23.51 29.16 8.94
N TRP A 284 23.69 28.18 9.82
CA TRP A 284 24.47 26.97 9.53
C TRP A 284 23.82 26.10 8.46
N ALA A 285 22.49 25.94 8.49
CA ALA A 285 21.77 25.20 7.46
C ALA A 285 21.93 25.87 6.07
N ASP A 286 21.80 27.20 6.01
CA ASP A 286 22.06 28.00 4.81
C ASP A 286 23.51 27.79 4.29
N ALA A 287 24.51 27.92 5.16
CA ALA A 287 25.92 27.79 4.79
C ALA A 287 26.27 26.39 4.23
N ILE A 288 25.68 25.34 4.79
CA ILE A 288 25.89 23.97 4.31
C ILE A 288 25.27 23.76 2.93
N VAL A 289 24.09 24.33 2.68
CA VAL A 289 23.44 24.26 1.36
C VAL A 289 24.22 25.05 0.31
N ASP A 290 24.80 26.19 0.68
CA ASP A 290 25.66 26.95 -0.23
C ASP A 290 26.97 26.20 -0.52
N GLN A 291 27.56 25.54 0.48
CA GLN A 291 28.71 24.65 0.26
C GLN A 291 28.38 23.49 -0.69
N TYR A 292 27.18 22.92 -0.60
CA TYR A 292 26.68 21.93 -1.57
C TYR A 292 26.57 22.53 -2.98
N LYS A 293 26.05 23.75 -3.12
CA LYS A 293 25.94 24.39 -4.45
C LYS A 293 27.29 24.56 -5.12
N ASP A 294 28.30 24.97 -4.37
CA ASP A 294 29.67 25.10 -4.87
C ASP A 294 30.19 23.75 -5.41
N PHE A 295 30.00 22.68 -4.64
CA PHE A 295 30.31 21.32 -5.11
C PHE A 295 29.48 20.91 -6.35
N SER A 296 28.21 21.28 -6.40
CA SER A 296 27.30 20.91 -7.49
C SER A 296 27.75 21.41 -8.87
N VAL A 297 28.57 22.47 -8.93
CA VAL A 297 29.17 22.98 -10.17
C VAL A 297 30.10 21.95 -10.80
N ALA A 298 30.96 21.31 -9.99
CA ALA A 298 31.87 20.27 -10.45
C ALA A 298 31.11 19.03 -10.96
N PHE A 299 30.06 18.63 -10.22
CA PHE A 299 29.19 17.52 -10.62
C PHE A 299 28.43 17.79 -11.92
N LYS A 300 27.85 19.00 -12.08
CA LYS A 300 27.19 19.43 -13.32
C LYS A 300 28.15 19.46 -14.50
N THR A 301 29.38 19.91 -14.29
CA THR A 301 30.41 19.97 -15.34
C THR A 301 30.70 18.57 -15.88
N LEU A 302 30.84 17.57 -15.00
CA LEU A 302 30.99 16.17 -15.40
C LEU A 302 29.76 15.64 -16.13
N LEU A 303 28.56 15.92 -15.60
CA LEU A 303 27.30 15.43 -16.16
C LEU A 303 27.02 16.01 -17.56
N PHE A 304 27.26 17.31 -17.76
CA PHE A 304 27.04 17.96 -19.06
C PHE A 304 28.11 17.58 -20.08
N ALA A 305 29.37 17.38 -19.68
CA ALA A 305 30.38 16.83 -20.57
C ALA A 305 29.99 15.43 -21.06
N ALA A 306 29.48 14.58 -20.16
CA ALA A 306 28.95 13.28 -20.53
C ALA A 306 27.74 13.42 -21.47
N ARG A 307 26.75 14.25 -21.13
CA ARG A 307 25.53 14.44 -21.95
C ARG A 307 25.81 15.01 -23.35
N ALA A 308 26.80 15.89 -23.46
CA ALA A 308 27.21 16.46 -24.74
C ALA A 308 28.01 15.48 -25.64
N GLY A 309 28.23 14.24 -25.18
CA GLY A 309 28.96 13.22 -25.95
C GLY A 309 30.44 13.58 -26.16
N LYS A 310 31.04 14.30 -25.21
CA LYS A 310 32.47 14.67 -25.30
C LYS A 310 33.36 13.42 -25.33
N PRO A 311 34.60 13.52 -25.86
CA PRO A 311 35.53 12.39 -25.88
C PRO A 311 35.75 11.80 -24.48
N GLN A 312 35.86 10.47 -24.39
CA GLN A 312 36.00 9.76 -23.12
C GLN A 312 37.21 10.25 -22.29
N GLU A 313 38.31 10.60 -22.95
CA GLU A 313 39.50 11.18 -22.31
C GLU A 313 39.19 12.51 -21.60
N GLU A 314 38.41 13.39 -22.24
CA GLU A 314 38.00 14.67 -21.65
C GLU A 314 37.04 14.45 -20.47
N ILE A 315 36.12 13.49 -20.57
CA ILE A 315 35.23 13.12 -19.48
C ILE A 315 36.01 12.56 -18.28
N LEU A 316 37.01 11.71 -18.52
CA LEU A 316 37.88 11.17 -17.47
C LEU A 316 38.72 12.27 -16.85
N LYS A 317 39.23 13.22 -17.64
CA LYS A 317 39.95 14.39 -17.13
C LYS A 317 39.08 15.23 -16.21
N ILE A 318 37.86 15.57 -16.62
CA ILE A 318 36.89 16.29 -15.77
C ILE A 318 36.58 15.49 -14.51
N ARG A 319 36.42 14.17 -14.62
CA ARG A 319 36.16 13.30 -13.47
C ARG A 319 37.30 13.34 -12.44
N TYR A 320 38.53 13.11 -12.86
CA TYR A 320 39.66 12.94 -11.94
C TYR A 320 40.28 14.27 -11.49
N GLU A 321 40.27 15.32 -12.32
CA GLU A 321 40.91 16.60 -12.00
C GLU A 321 39.93 17.62 -11.39
N ILE A 322 38.62 17.50 -11.63
CA ILE A 322 37.62 18.49 -11.19
C ILE A 322 36.62 17.86 -10.20
N PHE A 323 35.92 16.82 -10.62
CA PHE A 323 34.83 16.24 -9.82
C PHE A 323 35.34 15.51 -8.58
N ASN A 324 36.30 14.59 -8.71
CA ASN A 324 36.80 13.81 -7.57
C ASN A 324 37.43 14.71 -6.47
N PRO A 325 38.30 15.69 -6.77
CA PRO A 325 38.83 16.59 -5.75
C PRO A 325 37.74 17.40 -5.05
N ALA A 326 36.76 17.92 -5.80
CA ALA A 326 35.64 18.66 -5.23
C ALA A 326 34.76 17.77 -4.34
N ARG A 327 34.48 16.53 -4.78
CA ARG A 327 33.76 15.51 -4.00
C ARG A 327 34.48 15.21 -2.70
N ASP A 328 35.78 14.92 -2.76
CA ASP A 328 36.56 14.50 -1.59
C ASP A 328 36.65 15.63 -0.55
N ALA A 329 36.84 16.88 -1.00
CA ALA A 329 36.79 18.05 -0.13
C ALA A 329 35.41 18.23 0.52
N TYR A 330 34.34 18.12 -0.27
CA TYR A 330 32.96 18.23 0.23
C TYR A 330 32.65 17.14 1.26
N PHE A 331 33.00 15.88 0.98
CA PHE A 331 32.80 14.76 1.88
C PHE A 331 33.63 14.88 3.17
N CYS A 332 34.84 15.45 3.08
CA CYS A 332 35.65 15.76 4.26
C CYS A 332 34.93 16.76 5.18
N HIS A 333 34.34 17.82 4.62
CA HIS A 333 33.57 18.81 5.38
C HIS A 333 32.34 18.18 6.05
N LEU A 334 31.54 17.41 5.31
CA LEU A 334 30.35 16.74 5.85
C LEU A 334 30.70 15.79 7.01
N ASN A 335 31.75 14.96 6.84
CA ASN A 335 32.21 14.07 7.90
C ASN A 335 32.69 14.84 9.13
N ALA A 336 33.37 15.98 8.95
CA ALA A 336 33.82 16.81 10.06
C ALA A 336 32.63 17.41 10.83
N ILE A 337 31.59 17.86 10.12
CA ILE A 337 30.34 18.37 10.72
C ILE A 337 29.65 17.26 11.53
N LEU A 338 29.41 16.10 10.92
CA LEU A 338 28.73 14.97 11.56
C LEU A 338 29.51 14.39 12.74
N LYS A 339 30.85 14.41 12.69
CA LYS A 339 31.70 14.01 13.82
C LYS A 339 31.58 14.97 15.00
N LYS A 340 31.43 16.27 14.73
CA LYS A 340 31.30 17.31 15.76
C LYS A 340 29.88 17.32 16.36
N ASN A 341 28.85 17.10 15.54
CA ASN A 341 27.46 17.11 15.98
C ASN A 341 26.96 15.71 16.38
N LYS A 342 26.88 15.47 17.68
CA LYS A 342 26.51 14.15 18.23
C LYS A 342 25.05 13.76 18.01
N SER A 343 24.18 14.69 17.60
CA SER A 343 22.79 14.36 17.25
C SER A 343 22.72 13.49 16.00
N GLY A 344 23.77 13.50 15.17
CA GLY A 344 23.80 12.85 13.86
C GLY A 344 22.96 13.56 12.81
N TYR A 345 22.60 14.82 13.01
CA TYR A 345 22.12 15.74 11.98
C TYR A 345 23.24 16.73 11.63
N LEU A 346 23.12 17.41 10.50
CA LEU A 346 24.11 18.40 10.08
C LEU A 346 24.11 19.64 10.99
N VAL A 347 22.94 20.03 11.51
CA VAL A 347 22.77 21.20 12.36
C VAL A 347 21.87 20.87 13.56
N GLY A 348 22.22 21.37 14.74
CA GLY A 348 21.38 21.23 15.94
C GLY A 348 21.13 19.77 16.33
N ASP A 349 20.00 19.52 16.98
CA ASP A 349 19.55 18.21 17.46
C ASP A 349 18.37 17.61 16.66
N GLY A 350 17.98 18.24 15.54
CA GLY A 350 16.84 17.84 14.71
C GLY A 350 17.11 17.96 13.21
N LEU A 351 16.21 17.35 12.43
CA LEU A 351 16.24 17.40 10.97
C LEU A 351 16.05 18.84 10.46
N THR A 352 16.90 19.27 9.54
CA THR A 352 16.76 20.54 8.84
C THR A 352 16.66 20.35 7.33
N TRP A 353 16.24 21.38 6.61
CA TRP A 353 16.23 21.34 5.15
C TRP A 353 17.64 21.18 4.53
N ALA A 354 18.70 21.53 5.26
CA ALA A 354 20.07 21.22 4.84
C ALA A 354 20.32 19.71 4.81
N ASP A 355 19.79 18.97 5.79
CA ASP A 355 19.87 17.51 5.80
C ASP A 355 19.17 16.89 4.58
N LEU A 356 17.99 17.42 4.21
CA LEU A 356 17.23 16.95 3.04
C LEU A 356 18.01 17.18 1.74
N VAL A 357 18.59 18.37 1.56
CA VAL A 357 19.40 18.71 0.39
C VAL A 357 20.63 17.81 0.29
N VAL A 358 21.35 17.62 1.40
CA VAL A 358 22.59 16.82 1.42
C VAL A 358 22.29 15.33 1.26
N ALA A 359 21.25 14.81 1.93
CA ALA A 359 20.87 13.41 1.83
C ALA A 359 20.43 13.03 0.41
N ASP A 360 19.60 13.86 -0.24
CA ASP A 360 19.19 13.63 -1.63
C ASP A 360 20.36 13.72 -2.61
N ASN A 361 21.31 14.64 -2.37
CA ASN A 361 22.53 14.69 -3.16
C ASN A 361 23.41 13.44 -2.97
N LEU A 362 23.63 12.99 -1.74
CA LEU A 362 24.42 11.80 -1.46
C LEU A 362 23.76 10.53 -2.03
N HIS A 363 22.43 10.43 -1.95
CA HIS A 363 21.66 9.37 -2.61
C HIS A 363 21.91 9.34 -4.11
N SER A 364 21.84 10.49 -4.77
CA SER A 364 22.18 10.60 -6.19
C SER A 364 23.63 10.16 -6.44
N LEU A 365 24.60 10.67 -5.68
CA LEU A 365 26.02 10.35 -5.83
C LEU A 365 26.32 8.86 -5.63
N GLU A 366 25.60 8.17 -4.75
CA GLU A 366 25.70 6.73 -4.57
C GLU A 366 25.26 5.98 -5.83
N LYS A 367 24.14 6.39 -6.45
CA LYS A 367 23.68 5.85 -7.74
C LYS A 367 24.70 6.11 -8.87
N PHE A 368 25.47 7.19 -8.79
CA PHE A 368 26.59 7.48 -9.71
C PHE A 368 27.90 6.74 -9.37
N LYS A 369 27.91 5.86 -8.35
CA LYS A 369 29.10 5.17 -7.85
C LYS A 369 30.22 6.14 -7.47
N ALA A 370 29.86 7.29 -6.91
CA ALA A 370 30.81 8.28 -6.42
C ALA A 370 31.21 8.04 -4.96
N LEU A 371 30.49 7.19 -4.22
CA LEU A 371 30.85 6.72 -2.89
C LEU A 371 31.58 5.37 -3.00
N ASP A 372 32.55 5.18 -2.12
CA ASP A 372 33.47 4.03 -2.11
C ASP A 372 33.19 3.22 -0.84
N ASP A 373 32.84 1.95 -1.00
CA ASP A 373 32.43 1.08 0.10
C ASP A 373 33.58 0.75 1.04
N ASP A 374 34.84 0.88 0.60
CA ASP A 374 36.01 0.63 1.45
C ASP A 374 36.46 1.89 2.21
N ASN A 375 35.91 3.06 1.88
CA ASN A 375 36.24 4.31 2.55
C ASN A 375 35.32 4.56 3.75
N ILE A 376 35.89 4.54 4.96
CA ILE A 376 35.16 4.76 6.23
C ILE A 376 34.36 6.08 6.22
N GLY A 377 34.92 7.15 5.66
CA GLY A 377 34.23 8.45 5.55
C GLY A 377 33.01 8.38 4.63
N HIS A 378 33.05 7.57 3.58
CA HIS A 378 31.91 7.36 2.69
C HIS A 378 30.86 6.46 3.34
N GLN A 379 31.28 5.39 4.04
CA GLN A 379 30.38 4.54 4.83
C GLN A 379 29.60 5.36 5.88
N ASN A 380 30.26 6.33 6.53
CA ASN A 380 29.59 7.22 7.48
C ASN A 380 28.51 8.08 6.80
N LEU A 381 28.78 8.58 5.59
CA LEU A 381 27.81 9.35 4.82
C LEU A 381 26.62 8.49 4.36
N LYS A 382 26.85 7.23 3.99
CA LYS A 382 25.76 6.28 3.68
C LYS A 382 24.85 6.05 4.89
N LYS A 383 25.42 5.77 6.05
CA LYS A 383 24.67 5.63 7.32
C LYS A 383 23.89 6.90 7.68
N TYR A 384 24.46 8.07 7.39
CA TYR A 384 23.77 9.34 7.55
C TYR A 384 22.55 9.45 6.62
N VAL A 385 22.68 9.12 5.33
CA VAL A 385 21.55 9.09 4.39
C VAL A 385 20.47 8.10 4.85
N GLU A 386 20.85 6.89 5.23
CA GLU A 386 19.94 5.87 5.78
C GLU A 386 19.16 6.42 6.97
N LYS A 387 19.83 7.11 7.89
CA LYS A 387 19.17 7.75 9.03
C LYS A 387 18.13 8.78 8.59
N ILE A 388 18.46 9.67 7.65
CA ILE A 388 17.52 10.70 7.18
C ILE A 388 16.32 10.06 6.48
N TYR A 389 16.55 9.09 5.61
CA TYR A 389 15.49 8.44 4.83
C TYR A 389 14.66 7.41 5.62
N SER A 390 15.18 6.92 6.74
CA SER A 390 14.42 6.11 7.70
C SER A 390 13.55 6.96 8.65
N THR A 391 13.43 8.27 8.40
CA THR A 391 12.44 9.09 9.08
C THR A 391 11.05 8.60 8.65
N PRO A 392 10.13 8.24 9.57
CA PRO A 392 8.86 7.61 9.22
C PRO A 392 8.05 8.39 8.17
N ASP A 393 8.06 9.72 8.26
CA ASP A 393 7.37 10.62 7.34
C ASP A 393 8.16 10.90 6.04
N LEU A 394 9.23 10.16 5.74
CA LEU A 394 9.96 10.21 4.46
C LEU A 394 10.06 8.83 3.80
N GLU A 395 10.01 7.76 4.57
CA GLU A 395 10.24 6.39 4.10
C GLU A 395 9.32 6.01 2.92
N ASP A 396 8.02 6.27 3.04
CA ASP A 396 7.03 5.99 1.99
C ASP A 396 7.27 6.82 0.72
N HIS A 397 7.58 8.12 0.88
CA HIS A 397 7.88 9.00 -0.25
C HIS A 397 9.14 8.54 -0.97
N ILE A 398 10.19 8.17 -0.23
CA ILE A 398 11.43 7.66 -0.83
C ILE A 398 11.20 6.31 -1.52
N ALA A 399 10.43 5.39 -0.93
CA ALA A 399 10.14 4.07 -1.49
C ALA A 399 9.30 4.13 -2.77
N THR A 400 8.36 5.08 -2.84
CA THR A 400 7.49 5.27 -4.02
C THR A 400 8.11 6.18 -5.08
N ARG A 401 9.21 6.87 -4.77
CA ARG A 401 9.88 7.78 -5.70
C ARG A 401 10.59 7.00 -6.81
N MET A 402 10.11 7.17 -8.04
CA MET A 402 10.76 6.69 -9.25
C MET A 402 12.26 7.06 -9.30
N ASP A 403 13.11 6.07 -9.62
CA ASP A 403 14.53 6.28 -9.89
C ASP A 403 14.67 7.11 -11.18
N THR A 404 15.02 8.38 -11.02
CA THR A 404 15.18 9.32 -12.14
C THR A 404 16.65 9.54 -12.50
N GLU A 405 17.56 9.10 -11.62
CA GLU A 405 19.00 9.05 -11.80
C GLU A 405 19.37 8.19 -13.01
N ARG A 406 18.56 7.18 -13.33
CA ARG A 406 18.65 6.41 -14.59
C ARG A 406 18.71 7.28 -15.85
N PHE A 407 18.06 8.45 -15.90
CA PHE A 407 18.09 9.34 -17.06
C PHE A 407 19.48 9.99 -17.25
N PHE A 408 20.25 10.09 -16.17
CA PHE A 408 21.56 10.72 -16.15
C PHE A 408 22.70 9.70 -16.24
N VAL A 409 22.52 8.52 -15.65
CA VAL A 409 23.48 7.41 -15.70
C VAL A 409 23.48 6.70 -17.07
N ASN A 410 22.34 6.69 -17.79
CA ASN A 410 22.19 5.96 -19.06
C ASN A 410 22.34 6.80 -20.34
N SER A 411 22.71 8.08 -20.27
CA SER A 411 22.80 8.89 -21.51
C SER A 411 23.95 8.52 -22.46
N HIS A 412 24.90 7.67 -22.05
CA HIS A 412 25.94 7.11 -22.95
C HIS A 412 26.26 5.62 -22.73
N ARG A 413 25.38 4.85 -22.11
CA ARG A 413 25.45 3.39 -22.15
C ARG A 413 24.04 2.84 -22.36
N LYS A 414 23.80 2.29 -23.55
CA LYS A 414 22.76 1.28 -23.73
C LYS A 414 23.02 0.23 -22.65
N MET A 415 22.14 0.10 -21.65
CA MET A 415 22.28 -1.01 -20.71
C MET A 415 22.15 -2.29 -21.52
N PRO A 416 23.05 -3.27 -21.32
CA PRO A 416 23.00 -4.48 -22.10
C PRO A 416 21.65 -5.16 -21.95
N GLN A 417 20.93 -5.32 -23.05
CA GLN A 417 19.70 -6.11 -23.05
C GLN A 417 20.10 -7.58 -22.93
N TYR A 418 19.86 -8.16 -21.74
CA TYR A 418 20.12 -9.57 -21.47
C TYR A 418 18.87 -10.41 -21.79
N LYS A 419 19.06 -11.48 -22.56
CA LYS A 419 18.03 -12.50 -22.80
C LYS A 419 18.67 -13.88 -22.68
N LEU A 420 18.27 -14.64 -21.66
CA LEU A 420 18.75 -16.00 -21.43
C LEU A 420 17.74 -16.99 -22.01
N CYS A 421 18.15 -17.77 -23.00
CA CYS A 421 17.31 -18.81 -23.59
C CYS A 421 17.77 -20.19 -23.11
N TYR A 422 16.91 -20.93 -22.41
CA TYR A 422 17.19 -22.29 -21.94
C TYR A 422 15.92 -23.12 -21.79
N PHE A 423 16.06 -24.43 -21.58
CA PHE A 423 14.93 -25.26 -21.24
C PHE A 423 14.28 -24.81 -19.90
N ASN A 424 12.99 -25.11 -19.74
CA ASN A 424 12.30 -24.96 -18.46
C ASN A 424 12.72 -26.03 -17.42
N LEU A 425 14.03 -26.08 -17.13
CA LEU A 425 14.69 -27.03 -16.24
C LEU A 425 15.69 -26.26 -15.36
N ARG A 426 16.13 -26.87 -14.25
CA ARG A 426 17.28 -26.39 -13.47
C ARG A 426 18.56 -26.45 -14.31
N GLY A 427 19.25 -27.59 -14.30
CA GLY A 427 20.34 -27.88 -15.23
C GLY A 427 21.37 -26.76 -15.39
N TRP A 428 21.98 -26.66 -16.56
CA TRP A 428 23.17 -25.85 -16.77
C TRP A 428 22.95 -24.33 -16.84
N ALA A 429 21.71 -23.83 -16.87
CA ALA A 429 21.43 -22.39 -16.89
C ALA A 429 20.79 -21.87 -15.60
N GLU A 430 20.43 -22.74 -14.65
CA GLU A 430 19.91 -22.29 -13.35
C GLU A 430 20.91 -21.38 -12.60
N PRO A 431 22.22 -21.70 -12.57
CA PRO A 431 23.18 -20.81 -11.93
C PRO A 431 23.27 -19.44 -12.63
N ALA A 432 22.95 -19.35 -13.92
CA ALA A 432 22.93 -18.08 -14.64
C ALA A 432 21.72 -17.22 -14.23
N ARG A 433 20.54 -17.83 -14.03
CA ARG A 433 19.36 -17.15 -13.48
C ARG A 433 19.64 -16.64 -12.07
N GLN A 434 20.25 -17.47 -11.24
CA GLN A 434 20.68 -17.12 -9.88
C GLN A 434 21.69 -15.97 -9.88
N LEU A 435 22.65 -15.95 -10.81
CA LEU A 435 23.59 -14.82 -10.96
C LEU A 435 22.88 -13.50 -11.31
N PHE A 436 21.88 -13.52 -12.19
CA PHE A 436 21.10 -12.30 -12.49
C PHE A 436 20.34 -11.79 -11.26
N LYS A 437 19.77 -12.71 -10.47
CA LYS A 437 19.07 -12.37 -9.23
C LYS A 437 20.02 -11.83 -8.16
N LEU A 438 21.14 -12.48 -7.94
CA LEU A 438 22.20 -11.98 -7.04
C LEU A 438 22.73 -10.60 -7.45
N ALA A 439 22.87 -10.37 -8.76
CA ALA A 439 23.37 -9.11 -9.29
C ALA A 439 22.31 -8.00 -9.35
N HIS A 440 21.04 -8.30 -9.05
CA HIS A 440 19.90 -7.39 -9.23
C HIS A 440 19.83 -6.82 -10.66
N VAL A 441 20.12 -7.66 -11.67
CA VAL A 441 20.11 -7.30 -13.09
C VAL A 441 18.92 -7.93 -13.79
N GLU A 442 18.08 -7.08 -14.40
CA GLU A 442 16.97 -7.51 -15.24
C GLU A 442 17.44 -8.28 -16.48
N PHE A 443 16.74 -9.37 -16.80
CA PHE A 443 16.97 -10.16 -18.01
C PHE A 443 15.66 -10.81 -18.47
N GLU A 444 15.55 -11.05 -19.77
CA GLU A 444 14.46 -11.85 -20.35
C GLU A 444 14.78 -13.35 -20.19
N ASP A 445 14.04 -14.07 -19.34
CA ASP A 445 14.16 -15.53 -19.15
C ASP A 445 13.27 -16.27 -20.16
N VAL A 446 13.82 -16.63 -21.32
CA VAL A 446 13.11 -17.40 -22.35
C VAL A 446 13.24 -18.89 -22.06
N ARG A 447 12.12 -19.48 -21.65
CA ARG A 447 12.02 -20.89 -21.27
C ARG A 447 11.42 -21.71 -22.40
N ILE A 448 12.22 -22.60 -22.98
CA ILE A 448 11.80 -23.52 -24.04
C ILE A 448 11.38 -24.85 -23.44
N GLU A 449 10.31 -25.44 -23.93
CA GLU A 449 9.95 -26.81 -23.56
C GLU A 449 10.73 -27.83 -24.40
N ASN A 450 11.35 -28.83 -23.76
CA ASN A 450 12.14 -29.83 -24.47
C ASN A 450 11.22 -30.76 -25.29
N GLY A 451 11.57 -31.01 -26.56
CA GLY A 451 10.84 -31.91 -27.45
C GLY A 451 9.57 -31.32 -28.08
N THR A 452 9.39 -30.00 -28.02
CA THR A 452 8.28 -29.31 -28.68
C THR A 452 8.65 -28.83 -30.09
N PRO A 453 7.65 -28.58 -30.96
CA PRO A 453 7.88 -27.93 -32.26
C PRO A 453 8.61 -26.58 -32.14
N GLU A 454 8.45 -25.88 -31.01
CA GLU A 454 9.18 -24.64 -30.71
C GLU A 454 10.69 -24.89 -30.61
N TRP A 455 11.12 -25.93 -29.90
CA TRP A 455 12.53 -26.29 -29.84
C TRP A 455 13.08 -26.69 -31.21
N GLU A 456 12.37 -27.54 -31.96
CA GLU A 456 12.82 -27.98 -33.29
C GLU A 456 12.95 -26.80 -34.28
N ALA A 457 12.08 -25.79 -34.17
CA ALA A 457 12.17 -24.57 -34.97
C ALA A 457 13.27 -23.60 -34.53
N LEU A 458 13.60 -23.57 -33.23
CA LEU A 458 14.63 -22.71 -32.65
C LEU A 458 16.04 -23.29 -32.82
N LYS A 459 16.20 -24.61 -32.71
CA LYS A 459 17.48 -25.32 -32.77
C LYS A 459 18.40 -24.89 -33.93
N PRO A 460 17.95 -24.81 -35.21
CA PRO A 460 18.82 -24.36 -36.30
C PRO A 460 19.17 -22.87 -36.24
N LYS A 461 18.49 -22.07 -35.40
CA LYS A 461 18.72 -20.63 -35.21
C LYS A 461 19.62 -20.32 -34.03
N THR A 462 19.88 -21.28 -33.15
CA THR A 462 20.81 -21.10 -32.02
C THR A 462 22.28 -21.12 -32.50
N PRO A 463 23.21 -20.41 -31.83
CA PRO A 463 24.59 -20.31 -32.31
C PRO A 463 25.28 -21.66 -32.57
N PHE A 464 25.08 -22.65 -31.70
CA PHE A 464 25.73 -23.97 -31.77
C PHE A 464 24.73 -25.14 -31.85
N GLY A 465 23.48 -24.91 -32.25
CA GLY A 465 22.47 -25.97 -32.31
C GLY A 465 22.07 -26.54 -30.93
N GLN A 466 22.35 -25.80 -29.85
CA GLN A 466 22.20 -26.24 -28.46
C GLN A 466 21.76 -25.06 -27.56
N LEU A 467 21.10 -25.38 -26.44
CA LEU A 467 20.82 -24.46 -25.34
C LEU A 467 21.72 -24.79 -24.13
N PRO A 468 22.06 -23.82 -23.25
CA PRO A 468 21.64 -22.42 -23.28
C PRO A 468 22.47 -21.52 -24.20
N PHE A 469 21.91 -20.36 -24.53
CA PHE A 469 22.66 -19.18 -24.97
C PHE A 469 22.13 -17.91 -24.28
N LEU A 470 23.00 -16.94 -24.08
CA LEU A 470 22.68 -15.62 -23.53
C LEU A 470 22.87 -14.56 -24.62
N THR A 471 21.83 -13.80 -24.95
CA THR A 471 21.96 -12.60 -25.77
C THR A 471 22.31 -11.41 -24.89
N VAL A 472 23.33 -10.65 -25.27
CA VAL A 472 23.76 -9.40 -24.66
C VAL A 472 23.81 -8.34 -25.77
N ASP A 473 22.86 -7.42 -25.82
CA ASP A 473 22.77 -6.40 -26.89
C ASP A 473 22.76 -6.97 -28.31
N GLY A 474 22.13 -8.13 -28.50
CA GLY A 474 22.10 -8.83 -29.79
C GLY A 474 23.33 -9.72 -30.05
N PHE A 475 24.34 -9.71 -29.18
CA PHE A 475 25.45 -10.66 -29.24
C PHE A 475 25.13 -11.94 -28.46
N GLU A 476 25.16 -13.09 -29.11
CA GLU A 476 24.82 -14.38 -28.48
C GLU A 476 26.06 -15.10 -27.95
N ILE A 477 26.06 -15.39 -26.65
CA ILE A 477 27.06 -16.18 -25.94
C ILE A 477 26.51 -17.61 -25.78
N PRO A 478 26.95 -18.59 -26.59
CA PRO A 478 26.57 -19.99 -26.40
C PRO A 478 27.39 -20.64 -25.27
N GLN A 479 26.96 -21.84 -24.85
CA GLN A 479 27.60 -22.68 -23.83
C GLN A 479 27.43 -22.16 -22.39
N SER A 480 26.88 -23.00 -21.53
CA SER A 480 26.59 -22.66 -20.13
C SER A 480 27.81 -22.18 -19.35
N ALA A 481 28.96 -22.84 -19.47
CA ALA A 481 30.16 -22.43 -18.76
C ALA A 481 30.72 -21.07 -19.25
N ALA A 482 30.58 -20.76 -20.54
CA ALA A 482 30.98 -19.47 -21.06
C ALA A 482 30.05 -18.36 -20.57
N ILE A 483 28.74 -18.62 -20.53
CA ILE A 483 27.74 -17.73 -19.94
C ILE A 483 28.05 -17.48 -18.46
N LEU A 484 28.27 -18.54 -17.67
CA LEU A 484 28.54 -18.42 -16.23
C LEU A 484 29.85 -17.70 -15.92
N ARG A 485 30.92 -17.95 -16.68
CA ARG A 485 32.18 -17.18 -16.54
C ARG A 485 31.98 -15.73 -16.92
N TYR A 486 31.27 -15.46 -18.02
CA TYR A 486 30.97 -14.10 -18.45
C TYR A 486 30.18 -13.35 -17.38
N LEU A 487 29.07 -13.91 -16.91
CA LEU A 487 28.22 -13.30 -15.88
C LEU A 487 28.95 -13.23 -14.53
N GLY A 488 29.70 -14.27 -14.16
CA GLY A 488 30.53 -14.30 -12.96
C GLY A 488 31.54 -13.16 -12.94
N ARG A 489 32.30 -12.94 -14.02
CA ARG A 489 33.23 -11.80 -14.10
C ARG A 489 32.49 -10.46 -14.19
N LYS A 490 31.39 -10.41 -14.94
CA LYS A 490 30.60 -9.19 -15.16
C LYS A 490 29.95 -8.67 -13.88
N PHE A 491 29.50 -9.58 -13.02
CA PHE A 491 28.76 -9.28 -11.79
C PHE A 491 29.60 -9.44 -10.52
N GLY A 492 30.88 -9.84 -10.63
CA GLY A 492 31.79 -9.94 -9.49
C GLY A 492 31.69 -11.24 -8.68
N TYR A 493 31.16 -12.32 -9.28
CA TYR A 493 31.04 -13.66 -8.68
C TYR A 493 32.05 -14.68 -9.23
N ALA A 494 33.10 -14.24 -9.94
CA ALA A 494 34.14 -15.12 -10.46
C ALA A 494 35.22 -15.49 -9.42
N GLY A 495 35.30 -14.80 -8.29
CA GLY A 495 36.45 -14.79 -7.38
C GLY A 495 37.04 -13.38 -7.31
N LYS A 496 37.70 -13.04 -6.19
CA LYS A 496 38.26 -11.69 -5.94
C LYS A 496 39.69 -11.54 -6.43
N THR A 497 40.39 -12.65 -6.64
CA THR A 497 41.76 -12.68 -7.17
C THR A 497 41.86 -13.60 -8.39
N PRO A 498 42.89 -13.45 -9.24
CA PRO A 498 43.12 -14.35 -10.37
C PRO A 498 43.26 -15.83 -9.95
N GLU A 499 43.84 -16.09 -8.78
CA GLU A 499 43.95 -17.44 -8.22
C GLU A 499 42.58 -17.97 -7.82
N GLU A 500 41.73 -17.15 -7.19
CA GLU A 500 40.35 -17.54 -6.89
C GLU A 500 39.57 -17.81 -8.19
N GLU A 501 39.67 -16.96 -9.21
CA GLU A 501 39.04 -17.21 -10.51
C GLU A 501 39.45 -18.55 -11.13
N ALA A 502 40.76 -18.86 -11.10
CA ALA A 502 41.28 -20.13 -11.60
C ALA A 502 40.76 -21.34 -10.81
N TRP A 503 40.62 -21.22 -9.49
CA TRP A 503 40.04 -22.26 -8.65
C TRP A 503 38.54 -22.46 -8.91
N VAL A 504 37.78 -21.38 -9.10
CA VAL A 504 36.36 -21.44 -9.45
C VAL A 504 36.17 -22.15 -10.80
N ASP A 505 36.99 -21.81 -11.80
CA ASP A 505 37.00 -22.49 -13.10
C ASP A 505 37.33 -24.00 -12.96
N ALA A 506 38.38 -24.34 -12.21
CA ALA A 506 38.82 -25.73 -12.03
C ALA A 506 37.76 -26.60 -11.35
N ILE A 507 37.03 -26.06 -10.36
CA ILE A 507 35.95 -26.78 -9.67
C ILE A 507 34.80 -27.08 -10.63
N VAL A 508 34.42 -26.14 -11.48
CA VAL A 508 33.32 -26.37 -12.43
C VAL A 508 33.77 -27.25 -13.60
N ASP A 509 35.03 -27.22 -14.00
CA ASP A 509 35.56 -28.19 -14.97
C ASP A 509 35.57 -29.61 -14.38
N GLN A 510 35.96 -29.79 -13.11
CA GLN A 510 35.83 -31.07 -12.40
C GLN A 510 34.36 -31.53 -12.32
N PHE A 511 33.43 -30.60 -12.15
CA PHE A 511 31.99 -30.90 -12.18
C PHE A 511 31.52 -31.37 -13.57
N LYS A 512 32.01 -30.78 -14.67
CA LYS A 512 31.65 -31.21 -16.03
C LYS A 512 32.02 -32.66 -16.29
N ASP A 513 33.17 -33.10 -15.77
CA ASP A 513 33.58 -34.50 -15.88
C ASP A 513 32.60 -35.42 -15.14
N PHE A 514 32.15 -35.01 -13.94
CA PHE A 514 31.14 -35.75 -13.17
C PHE A 514 29.74 -35.78 -13.82
N VAL A 515 29.40 -34.78 -14.62
CA VAL A 515 28.08 -34.70 -15.29
C VAL A 515 27.87 -35.84 -16.29
N THR A 516 28.94 -36.40 -16.87
CA THR A 516 28.84 -37.51 -17.81
C THR A 516 28.28 -38.79 -17.13
N PRO A 517 28.87 -39.28 -16.02
CA PRO A 517 28.27 -40.34 -15.21
C PRO A 517 26.85 -40.04 -14.72
N LEU A 518 26.58 -38.80 -14.28
CA LEU A 518 25.23 -38.41 -13.86
C LEU A 518 24.21 -38.51 -15.01
N ARG A 519 24.58 -38.12 -16.23
CA ARG A 519 23.72 -38.28 -17.41
C ARG A 519 23.47 -39.76 -17.74
N GLN A 520 24.46 -40.62 -17.57
CA GLN A 520 24.31 -42.06 -17.84
C GLN A 520 23.28 -42.69 -16.90
N ILE A 521 23.32 -42.37 -15.59
CA ILE A 521 22.31 -42.91 -14.66
C ILE A 521 20.91 -42.33 -14.94
N ILE A 522 20.80 -41.05 -15.31
CA ILE A 522 19.51 -40.45 -15.73
C ILE A 522 18.97 -41.14 -16.98
N MET A 523 19.83 -41.44 -17.97
CA MET A 523 19.42 -42.15 -19.18
C MET A 523 19.01 -43.59 -18.90
N ALA A 524 19.73 -44.31 -18.04
CA ALA A 524 19.36 -45.65 -17.62
C ALA A 524 18.01 -45.66 -16.89
N GLN A 525 17.80 -44.71 -15.96
CA GLN A 525 16.52 -44.54 -15.25
C GLN A 525 15.35 -44.27 -16.22
N ARG A 526 15.58 -43.47 -17.27
CA ARG A 526 14.59 -43.23 -18.33
C ARG A 526 14.33 -44.44 -19.21
N GLY A 527 15.33 -45.29 -19.40
CA GLY A 527 15.19 -46.54 -20.16
C GLY A 527 14.38 -47.61 -19.42
N GLY A 528 14.29 -47.54 -18.09
CA GLY A 528 13.44 -48.41 -17.26
C GLY A 528 13.94 -49.84 -17.04
N ASP A 529 15.12 -50.20 -17.56
CA ASP A 529 15.74 -51.52 -17.33
C ASP A 529 16.47 -51.55 -15.99
N ALA A 530 15.93 -52.30 -15.03
CA ALA A 530 16.47 -52.39 -13.68
C ALA A 530 17.91 -52.95 -13.62
N ALA A 531 18.28 -53.86 -14.53
CA ALA A 531 19.62 -54.43 -14.56
C ALA A 531 20.64 -53.40 -15.05
N GLU A 532 20.28 -52.65 -16.10
CA GLU A 532 21.10 -51.57 -16.64
C GLU A 532 21.20 -50.38 -15.67
N ILE A 533 20.11 -50.01 -15.00
CA ILE A 533 20.12 -48.97 -13.95
C ILE A 533 21.08 -49.37 -12.83
N GLN A 534 21.02 -50.61 -12.36
CA GLN A 534 21.89 -51.07 -11.27
C GLN A 534 23.35 -51.14 -11.71
N ARG A 535 23.63 -51.62 -12.93
CA ARG A 535 24.98 -51.65 -13.50
C ARG A 535 25.58 -50.25 -13.65
N VAL A 536 24.85 -49.33 -14.29
CA VAL A 536 25.31 -47.95 -14.48
C VAL A 536 25.47 -47.23 -13.13
N LYS A 537 24.60 -47.53 -12.16
CA LYS A 537 24.70 -46.99 -10.80
C LYS A 537 25.99 -47.42 -10.13
N THR A 538 26.26 -48.73 -10.06
CA THR A 538 27.40 -49.30 -9.32
C THR A 538 28.73 -49.14 -10.05
N ASP A 539 28.76 -49.33 -11.36
CA ASP A 539 30.02 -49.37 -12.12
C ASP A 539 30.48 -47.98 -12.56
N VAL A 540 29.56 -47.01 -12.67
CA VAL A 540 29.86 -45.68 -13.25
C VAL A 540 29.52 -44.55 -12.30
N PHE A 541 28.26 -44.45 -11.86
CA PHE A 541 27.79 -43.28 -11.12
C PHE A 541 28.35 -43.20 -9.70
N GLU A 542 28.26 -44.28 -8.91
CA GLU A 542 28.71 -44.29 -7.51
C GLU A 542 30.23 -44.02 -7.39
N PRO A 543 31.12 -44.67 -8.15
CA PRO A 543 32.55 -44.36 -8.11
C PRO A 543 32.85 -42.91 -8.49
N ALA A 544 32.17 -42.36 -9.51
CA ALA A 544 32.35 -40.98 -9.93
C ALA A 544 31.81 -39.98 -8.89
N ARG A 545 30.66 -40.28 -8.28
CA ARG A 545 30.05 -39.49 -7.20
C ARG A 545 30.97 -39.45 -5.99
N ASP A 546 31.45 -40.60 -5.55
CA ASP A 546 32.27 -40.71 -4.34
C ASP A 546 33.62 -40.01 -4.54
N GLY A 547 34.22 -40.15 -5.73
CA GLY A 547 35.41 -39.39 -6.12
C GLY A 547 35.17 -37.88 -6.11
N PHE A 548 34.07 -37.42 -6.70
CA PHE A 548 33.70 -36.00 -6.74
C PHE A 548 33.40 -35.43 -5.35
N PHE A 549 32.67 -36.16 -4.52
CA PHE A 549 32.33 -35.74 -3.15
C PHE A 549 33.55 -35.72 -2.26
N LYS A 550 34.50 -36.64 -2.44
CA LYS A 550 35.78 -36.60 -1.74
C LYS A 550 36.55 -35.31 -2.05
N ILE A 551 36.54 -34.86 -3.31
CA ILE A 551 37.17 -33.60 -3.71
C ILE A 551 36.46 -32.41 -3.05
N LEU A 552 35.13 -32.30 -3.18
CA LEU A 552 34.35 -31.19 -2.62
C LEU A 552 34.45 -31.13 -1.10
N ASN A 553 34.32 -32.27 -0.42
CA ASN A 553 34.52 -32.33 1.03
C ASN A 553 35.92 -31.85 1.39
N GLY A 554 36.96 -32.34 0.71
CA GLY A 554 38.35 -31.91 0.91
C GLY A 554 38.58 -30.41 0.75
N ILE A 555 37.87 -29.75 -0.16
CA ILE A 555 37.86 -28.28 -0.31
C ILE A 555 37.17 -27.64 0.90
N LEU A 556 35.97 -28.10 1.25
CA LEU A 556 35.17 -27.56 2.35
C LEU A 556 35.83 -27.74 3.72
N GLU A 557 36.65 -28.79 3.95
CA GLU A 557 37.39 -28.94 5.22
C GLU A 557 38.43 -27.85 5.45
N LYS A 558 38.97 -27.30 4.35
CA LYS A 558 39.96 -26.23 4.38
C LYS A 558 39.32 -24.84 4.31
N SER A 559 38.04 -24.78 3.98
CA SER A 559 37.30 -23.53 3.86
C SER A 559 36.97 -22.94 5.23
N GLN A 560 37.41 -21.70 5.46
CA GLN A 560 37.03 -20.93 6.65
C GLN A 560 35.67 -20.24 6.47
N SER A 561 35.30 -19.92 5.23
CA SER A 561 34.07 -19.22 4.89
C SER A 561 32.89 -20.17 4.75
N GLY A 562 33.12 -21.45 4.51
CA GLY A 562 32.09 -22.42 4.14
C GLY A 562 31.61 -22.29 2.69
N PHE A 563 32.26 -21.47 1.87
CA PHE A 563 32.14 -21.48 0.40
C PHE A 563 33.31 -22.28 -0.21
N LEU A 564 33.19 -22.66 -1.48
CA LEU A 564 34.17 -23.48 -2.19
C LEU A 564 35.48 -22.71 -2.46
N VAL A 565 35.38 -21.41 -2.77
CA VAL A 565 36.53 -20.55 -3.04
C VAL A 565 36.37 -19.20 -2.35
N GLY A 566 37.45 -18.71 -1.74
CA GLY A 566 37.48 -17.39 -1.11
C GLY A 566 36.54 -17.26 0.10
N ASN A 567 36.08 -16.03 0.35
CA ASN A 567 35.23 -15.68 1.49
C ASN A 567 33.80 -15.26 1.15
N SER A 568 33.38 -15.42 -0.10
CA SER A 568 32.05 -15.04 -0.60
C SER A 568 31.57 -16.02 -1.67
N VAL A 569 30.26 -16.01 -1.94
CA VAL A 569 29.65 -16.84 -2.99
C VAL A 569 30.27 -16.57 -4.37
N THR A 570 30.49 -17.64 -5.13
CA THR A 570 30.96 -17.62 -6.52
C THR A 570 30.01 -18.40 -7.41
N TRP A 571 30.17 -18.29 -8.73
CA TRP A 571 29.36 -19.08 -9.66
C TRP A 571 29.65 -20.59 -9.57
N ALA A 572 30.79 -21.03 -9.04
CA ALA A 572 31.02 -22.44 -8.71
C ALA A 572 30.12 -22.90 -7.56
N ASP A 573 29.93 -22.06 -6.54
CA ASP A 573 29.07 -22.42 -5.40
C ASP A 573 27.63 -22.66 -5.84
N LEU A 574 27.11 -21.80 -6.74
CA LEU A 574 25.78 -21.94 -7.32
C LEU A 574 25.63 -23.23 -8.14
N VAL A 575 26.63 -23.55 -8.96
CA VAL A 575 26.65 -24.78 -9.77
C VAL A 575 26.61 -26.03 -8.88
N ILE A 576 27.44 -26.06 -7.83
CA ILE A 576 27.52 -27.22 -6.93
C ILE A 576 26.28 -27.34 -6.04
N ALA A 577 25.74 -26.23 -5.53
CA ALA A 577 24.52 -26.26 -4.72
C ALA A 577 23.32 -26.77 -5.53
N ASP A 578 23.15 -26.30 -6.77
CA ASP A 578 22.02 -26.69 -7.63
C ASP A 578 22.10 -28.16 -8.08
N ILE A 579 23.31 -28.69 -8.33
CA ILE A 579 23.45 -30.11 -8.66
C ILE A 579 23.17 -31.01 -7.45
N ILE A 580 23.57 -30.62 -6.23
CA ILE A 580 23.23 -31.41 -5.02
C ILE A 580 21.71 -31.47 -4.86
N THR A 581 21.00 -30.34 -5.02
CA THR A 581 19.54 -30.32 -5.04
C THR A 581 18.96 -31.22 -6.14
N THR A 582 19.57 -31.24 -7.33
CA THR A 582 19.12 -32.12 -8.43
C THR A 582 19.32 -33.60 -8.10
N MET A 583 20.47 -33.99 -7.55
CA MET A 583 20.76 -35.38 -7.17
C MET A 583 19.88 -35.87 -6.02
N GLU A 584 19.53 -34.99 -5.06
CA GLU A 584 18.55 -35.29 -4.01
C GLU A 584 17.18 -35.59 -4.61
N LYS A 585 16.69 -34.75 -5.53
CA LYS A 585 15.41 -34.97 -6.23
C LYS A 585 15.39 -36.24 -7.07
N LEU A 586 16.53 -36.64 -7.61
CA LEU A 586 16.69 -37.89 -8.37
C LEU A 586 16.85 -39.14 -7.48
N GLY A 587 16.91 -38.98 -6.15
CA GLY A 587 17.09 -40.07 -5.20
C GLY A 587 18.49 -40.70 -5.22
N VAL A 588 19.49 -39.99 -5.77
CA VAL A 588 20.88 -40.45 -5.88
C VAL A 588 21.85 -39.72 -4.94
N PHE A 589 21.31 -38.86 -4.07
CA PHE A 589 21.99 -38.20 -2.97
C PHE A 589 21.23 -38.40 -1.67
N ASP A 590 21.85 -39.08 -0.70
CA ASP A 590 21.28 -39.30 0.63
C ASP A 590 21.69 -38.17 1.57
N VAL A 591 20.72 -37.33 1.95
CA VAL A 591 20.94 -36.21 2.88
C VAL A 591 21.25 -36.66 4.31
N ALA A 592 20.87 -37.89 4.68
CA ALA A 592 21.09 -38.43 6.03
C ALA A 592 22.47 -39.10 6.16
N ALA A 593 23.16 -39.38 5.06
CA ALA A 593 24.46 -40.03 5.07
C ALA A 593 25.52 -39.15 5.76
N GLU A 594 26.28 -39.73 6.69
CA GLU A 594 27.30 -39.03 7.47
C GLU A 594 28.34 -38.31 6.58
N GLY A 595 28.76 -38.97 5.50
CA GLY A 595 29.72 -38.42 4.53
C GLY A 595 29.20 -37.23 3.70
N ASN A 596 27.89 -36.94 3.76
CA ASN A 596 27.26 -35.86 3.00
C ASN A 596 26.93 -34.63 3.85
N LYS A 597 27.08 -34.69 5.19
CA LYS A 597 26.70 -33.58 6.09
C LYS A 597 27.32 -32.23 5.71
N LYS A 598 28.60 -32.20 5.35
CA LYS A 598 29.28 -30.96 4.93
C LYS A 598 28.72 -30.40 3.63
N LEU A 599 28.41 -31.27 2.66
CA LEU A 599 27.79 -30.88 1.39
C LEU A 599 26.36 -30.36 1.60
N VAL A 600 25.61 -30.94 2.53
CA VAL A 600 24.28 -30.45 2.94
C VAL A 600 24.38 -29.05 3.56
N GLN A 601 25.30 -28.86 4.51
CA GLN A 601 25.53 -27.56 5.16
C GLN A 601 25.98 -26.49 4.14
N PHE A 602 26.88 -26.86 3.22
CA PHE A 602 27.31 -25.99 2.13
C PHE A 602 26.12 -25.56 1.25
N ARG A 603 25.30 -26.53 0.80
CA ARG A 603 24.12 -26.27 -0.01
C ARG A 603 23.11 -25.36 0.71
N GLU A 604 22.84 -25.62 1.98
CA GLU A 604 21.95 -24.80 2.81
C GLU A 604 22.47 -23.39 2.97
N LYS A 605 23.79 -23.22 3.13
CA LYS A 605 24.43 -21.92 3.18
C LYS A 605 24.23 -21.14 1.87
N VAL A 606 24.45 -21.75 0.71
CA VAL A 606 24.20 -21.10 -0.59
C VAL A 606 22.72 -20.79 -0.78
N ASN A 607 21.83 -21.72 -0.44
CA ASN A 607 20.38 -21.56 -0.61
C ASN A 607 19.73 -20.60 0.39
N SER A 608 20.41 -20.22 1.46
CA SER A 608 19.93 -19.25 2.45
C SER A 608 20.28 -17.79 2.10
N ILE A 609 21.07 -17.56 1.04
CA ILE A 609 21.31 -16.22 0.50
C ILE A 609 19.96 -15.65 0.02
N PRO A 610 19.53 -14.45 0.47
CA PRO A 610 18.16 -13.95 0.25
C PRO A 610 17.70 -14.02 -1.22
N GLU A 611 18.51 -13.57 -2.16
CA GLU A 611 18.19 -13.55 -3.59
C GLU A 611 18.06 -14.96 -4.17
N ILE A 612 18.87 -15.90 -3.69
CA ILE A 612 18.83 -17.31 -4.10
C ILE A 612 17.62 -18.00 -3.49
N LYS A 613 17.31 -17.71 -2.23
CA LYS A 613 16.14 -18.23 -1.53
C LYS A 613 14.86 -17.79 -2.23
N GLU A 614 14.71 -16.49 -2.48
CA GLU A 614 13.57 -15.92 -3.19
C GLU A 614 13.43 -16.52 -4.59
N HIS A 615 14.52 -16.59 -5.36
CA HIS A 615 14.51 -17.22 -6.68
C HIS A 615 14.10 -18.71 -6.61
N ASN A 616 14.60 -19.46 -5.64
CA ASN A 616 14.26 -20.86 -5.44
C ASN A 616 12.79 -21.07 -5.04
N GLU A 617 12.20 -20.15 -4.26
CA GLU A 617 10.80 -20.17 -3.82
C GLU A 617 9.82 -19.73 -4.92
N THR A 618 10.24 -18.82 -5.80
CA THR A 618 9.38 -18.22 -6.84
C THR A 618 9.55 -18.84 -8.22
N ARG A 619 10.60 -19.64 -8.46
CA ARG A 619 10.80 -20.27 -9.77
C ARG A 619 9.67 -21.24 -10.11
N PRO A 620 9.24 -21.32 -11.38
CA PRO A 620 8.30 -22.33 -11.83
C PRO A 620 8.83 -23.76 -11.59
N ASP A 621 7.96 -24.66 -11.14
CA ASP A 621 8.29 -26.08 -10.97
C ASP A 621 8.62 -26.71 -12.33
N SER A 622 9.74 -27.44 -12.38
CA SER A 622 10.29 -28.02 -13.62
C SER A 622 10.02 -29.52 -13.76
N VAL A 623 9.01 -30.05 -13.05
CA VAL A 623 8.69 -31.48 -13.05
C VAL A 623 7.67 -31.75 -14.15
N ARG A 624 8.11 -32.52 -15.13
CA ARG A 624 7.31 -32.99 -16.26
C ARG A 624 6.20 -33.91 -15.70
N GLU A 625 5.01 -33.90 -16.28
CA GLU A 625 3.79 -34.51 -15.67
C GLU A 625 3.93 -36.03 -15.40
N ASP A 626 4.84 -36.68 -16.09
CA ASP A 626 5.31 -38.07 -15.91
C ASP A 626 6.13 -38.29 -14.62
N GLU A 627 6.81 -37.27 -14.12
CA GLU A 627 7.63 -37.30 -12.89
C GLU A 627 6.83 -36.95 -11.62
N LYS A 628 5.57 -36.50 -11.73
CA LYS A 628 4.67 -36.20 -10.59
C LYS A 628 4.20 -37.43 -9.80
N LYS A 629 4.48 -38.65 -10.25
CA LYS A 629 3.92 -39.88 -9.64
C LYS A 629 4.61 -40.35 -8.35
N ILE A 630 5.64 -39.67 -7.83
CA ILE A 630 6.44 -40.23 -6.72
C ILE A 630 6.41 -39.45 -5.40
N THR A 631 5.99 -38.18 -5.35
CA THR A 631 6.18 -37.43 -4.07
C THR A 631 5.12 -36.38 -3.78
N ILE A 632 3.95 -36.80 -3.30
CA ILE A 632 3.04 -35.92 -2.54
C ILE A 632 2.87 -36.54 -1.15
N GLY A 633 3.53 -35.93 -0.18
CA GLY A 633 3.38 -36.27 1.23
C GLY A 633 3.99 -35.19 2.10
N VAL A 634 3.11 -34.45 2.80
CA VAL A 634 3.36 -33.63 4.00
C VAL A 634 3.74 -32.16 3.77
N CYS A 635 2.75 -31.28 3.88
CA CYS A 635 2.95 -29.90 4.33
C CYS A 635 1.75 -29.50 5.20
N PHE A 636 1.96 -29.31 6.51
CA PHE A 636 1.11 -28.49 7.39
C PHE A 636 1.88 -28.30 8.70
N HIS A 637 2.13 -27.06 9.12
CA HIS A 637 2.35 -26.72 10.53
C HIS A 637 1.65 -25.41 10.89
N LEU A 638 1.02 -25.47 12.05
CA LEU A 638 0.15 -24.50 12.70
C LEU A 638 0.93 -23.32 13.31
N ASN A 639 0.31 -22.14 13.38
CA ASN A 639 0.67 -21.10 14.34
C ASN A 639 -0.55 -20.71 15.17
N LEU A 640 -0.50 -21.03 16.46
CA LEU A 640 -1.44 -20.56 17.50
C LEU A 640 -1.06 -19.11 17.88
N ARG A 641 -1.87 -18.12 17.52
CA ARG A 641 -1.75 -16.73 18.01
C ARG A 641 -2.82 -16.43 19.07
N MET A 642 -2.44 -15.69 20.12
CA MET A 642 -3.35 -15.15 21.14
C MET A 642 -4.34 -14.15 20.51
N ALA A 643 -5.51 -13.94 21.14
CA ALA A 643 -6.54 -13.01 20.64
C ALA A 643 -6.04 -11.56 20.62
N GLU A 644 -5.95 -10.94 19.43
CA GLU A 644 -5.43 -9.57 19.20
C GLU A 644 -6.46 -8.46 19.50
N TYR A 645 -7.74 -8.80 19.59
CA TYR A 645 -8.85 -7.84 19.72
C TYR A 645 -9.68 -8.10 20.99
N LYS A 646 -10.23 -7.04 21.57
CA LYS A 646 -11.42 -7.13 22.45
C LYS A 646 -12.58 -6.41 21.80
N PHE A 647 -13.76 -7.03 21.83
CA PHE A 647 -14.98 -6.45 21.28
C PHE A 647 -16.02 -6.29 22.39
N TYR A 648 -16.39 -5.05 22.69
CA TYR A 648 -17.34 -4.69 23.73
C TYR A 648 -18.71 -4.45 23.10
N TYR A 649 -19.69 -5.27 23.45
CA TYR A 649 -21.07 -5.07 23.02
C TYR A 649 -22.08 -5.76 23.95
N PHE A 650 -23.37 -5.48 23.76
CA PHE A 650 -24.41 -6.14 24.53
C PHE A 650 -24.46 -7.65 24.28
N ASN A 651 -25.00 -8.39 25.25
CA ASN A 651 -25.26 -9.82 25.15
C ASN A 651 -26.50 -10.14 24.31
N GLY A 652 -26.59 -9.54 23.13
CA GLY A 652 -27.70 -9.67 22.19
C GLY A 652 -27.24 -9.51 20.75
N ARG A 653 -28.18 -9.78 19.82
CA ARG A 653 -28.03 -9.50 18.40
C ARG A 653 -28.41 -8.04 18.11
N GLY A 654 -27.76 -7.42 17.13
CA GLY A 654 -27.95 -6.01 16.83
C GLY A 654 -26.80 -5.44 16.02
N LEU A 655 -26.68 -4.11 15.96
CA LEU A 655 -25.68 -3.43 15.12
C LEU A 655 -24.22 -3.87 15.35
N GLY A 656 -23.89 -4.47 16.49
CA GLY A 656 -22.56 -5.03 16.78
C GLY A 656 -22.34 -6.47 16.32
N ASP A 657 -23.37 -7.23 15.94
CA ASP A 657 -23.22 -8.66 15.64
C ASP A 657 -22.49 -8.92 14.32
N VAL A 658 -22.58 -7.99 13.37
CA VAL A 658 -21.81 -8.06 12.12
C VAL A 658 -20.31 -8.12 12.37
N SER A 659 -19.80 -7.41 13.38
CA SER A 659 -18.39 -7.52 13.78
C SER A 659 -18.04 -8.93 14.24
N ARG A 660 -18.94 -9.60 14.99
CA ARG A 660 -18.76 -11.00 15.40
C ARG A 660 -18.81 -11.95 14.20
N GLN A 661 -19.72 -11.71 13.25
CA GLN A 661 -19.80 -12.45 11.99
C GLN A 661 -18.51 -12.31 11.15
N LEU A 662 -17.93 -11.11 11.09
CA LEU A 662 -16.65 -10.86 10.41
C LEU A 662 -15.48 -11.58 11.10
N PHE A 663 -15.45 -11.66 12.43
CA PHE A 663 -14.48 -12.49 13.14
C PHE A 663 -14.68 -13.99 12.89
N ALA A 664 -15.93 -14.45 12.88
CA ALA A 664 -16.27 -15.85 12.60
C ALA A 664 -15.80 -16.25 11.18
N LEU A 665 -16.06 -15.41 10.18
CA LEU A 665 -15.66 -15.62 8.80
C LEU A 665 -14.15 -15.61 8.59
N SER A 666 -13.41 -14.75 9.30
CA SER A 666 -11.94 -14.70 9.17
C SER A 666 -11.22 -15.79 9.97
N GLY A 667 -11.92 -16.46 10.88
CA GLY A 667 -11.32 -17.37 11.86
C GLY A 667 -10.46 -16.66 12.91
N THR A 668 -10.42 -15.33 12.90
CA THR A 668 -9.60 -14.53 13.82
C THR A 668 -10.16 -14.61 15.23
N LYS A 669 -9.30 -14.96 16.20
CA LYS A 669 -9.67 -15.01 17.60
C LYS A 669 -9.75 -13.60 18.19
N PHE A 670 -10.83 -13.34 18.94
CA PHE A 670 -11.04 -12.10 19.69
C PHE A 670 -11.65 -12.44 21.06
N GLU A 671 -11.51 -11.51 21.99
CA GLU A 671 -12.18 -11.53 23.29
C GLU A 671 -13.54 -10.83 23.15
N ASP A 672 -14.64 -11.58 23.22
CA ASP A 672 -16.01 -11.05 23.14
C ASP A 672 -16.46 -10.62 24.54
N VAL A 673 -16.33 -9.32 24.83
CA VAL A 673 -16.72 -8.73 26.12
C VAL A 673 -18.20 -8.34 26.05
N ARG A 674 -19.04 -9.19 26.63
CA ARG A 674 -20.49 -9.03 26.66
C ARG A 674 -20.92 -8.25 27.88
N ILE A 675 -21.58 -7.11 27.67
CA ILE A 675 -22.08 -6.23 28.73
C ILE A 675 -23.59 -6.42 28.84
N GLU A 676 -24.08 -6.70 30.05
CA GLU A 676 -25.51 -6.78 30.33
C GLU A 676 -26.11 -5.37 30.44
N GLN A 677 -27.40 -5.21 30.12
CA GLN A 677 -28.07 -3.90 30.12
C GLN A 677 -27.97 -3.18 31.48
N ALA A 678 -27.98 -3.94 32.58
CA ALA A 678 -27.85 -3.43 33.94
C ALA A 678 -26.45 -2.83 34.23
N ASP A 679 -25.41 -3.30 33.55
CA ASP A 679 -24.02 -2.87 33.77
C ASP A 679 -23.62 -1.68 32.89
N TRP A 680 -24.39 -1.39 31.84
CA TRP A 680 -24.12 -0.32 30.89
C TRP A 680 -23.89 1.06 31.54
N PRO A 681 -24.71 1.53 32.52
CA PRO A 681 -24.49 2.83 33.15
C PRO A 681 -23.07 3.01 33.70
N ALA A 682 -22.45 1.96 34.24
CA ALA A 682 -21.10 1.99 34.80
C ALA A 682 -19.98 1.95 33.72
N GLN A 683 -20.28 1.43 32.53
CA GLN A 683 -19.33 1.33 31.42
C GLN A 683 -19.36 2.56 30.52
N LYS A 684 -20.49 3.28 30.45
CA LYS A 684 -20.71 4.39 29.53
C LYS A 684 -19.60 5.44 29.52
N ALA A 685 -19.14 5.87 30.69
CA ALA A 685 -18.07 6.89 30.78
C ALA A 685 -16.70 6.41 30.28
N LYS A 686 -16.49 5.09 30.18
CA LYS A 686 -15.23 4.47 29.72
C LYS A 686 -15.21 4.27 28.21
N MET A 687 -16.37 4.25 27.56
CA MET A 687 -16.47 4.00 26.13
C MET A 687 -16.32 5.32 25.35
N PRO A 688 -15.58 5.34 24.23
CA PRO A 688 -15.55 6.51 23.37
C PRO A 688 -16.96 6.85 22.89
N PHE A 689 -17.24 8.16 22.83
CA PHE A 689 -18.57 8.73 22.55
C PHE A 689 -19.68 8.35 23.57
N GLY A 690 -19.36 7.58 24.61
CA GLY A 690 -20.35 7.08 25.55
C GLY A 690 -21.36 6.14 24.92
N GLN A 691 -20.92 5.36 23.92
CA GLN A 691 -21.75 4.44 23.14
C GLN A 691 -21.06 3.07 22.96
N MET A 692 -21.83 2.06 22.56
CA MET A 692 -21.36 0.73 22.15
C MET A 692 -21.96 0.36 20.79
N PRO A 693 -21.29 -0.48 19.97
CA PRO A 693 -20.09 -1.27 20.27
C PRO A 693 -18.76 -0.50 20.28
N VAL A 694 -17.72 -1.12 20.85
CA VAL A 694 -16.33 -0.65 20.83
C VAL A 694 -15.39 -1.82 20.50
N LEU A 695 -14.46 -1.62 19.57
CA LEU A 695 -13.37 -2.56 19.28
C LEU A 695 -12.07 -2.03 19.88
N GLU A 696 -11.42 -2.79 20.76
CA GLU A 696 -10.13 -2.45 21.33
C GLU A 696 -9.01 -3.30 20.72
N LEU A 697 -7.95 -2.63 20.24
CA LEU A 697 -6.73 -3.27 19.77
C LEU A 697 -5.80 -3.53 20.95
N LYS A 698 -5.55 -4.80 21.31
CA LYS A 698 -4.74 -5.11 22.50
C LYS A 698 -3.30 -4.62 22.41
N SER A 699 -2.76 -4.48 21.20
CA SER A 699 -1.38 -4.02 20.97
C SER A 699 -1.15 -2.57 21.40
N SER A 700 -2.15 -1.70 21.25
CA SER A 700 -2.04 -0.27 21.52
C SER A 700 -2.99 0.23 22.61
N GLY A 701 -3.99 -0.57 22.98
CA GLY A 701 -5.11 -0.13 23.81
C GLY A 701 -6.07 0.83 23.07
N LEU A 702 -5.90 1.02 21.75
CA LEU A 702 -6.76 1.91 20.97
C LEU A 702 -8.17 1.35 20.89
N GLN A 703 -9.16 2.21 21.16
CA GLN A 703 -10.59 1.88 21.09
C GLN A 703 -11.23 2.56 19.88
N ILE A 704 -11.76 1.76 18.95
CA ILE A 704 -12.51 2.21 17.77
C ILE A 704 -14.02 2.16 18.13
N PRO A 705 -14.73 3.30 18.18
CA PRO A 705 -16.17 3.34 18.41
C PRO A 705 -16.98 3.21 17.11
N GLN A 706 -18.31 3.21 17.24
CA GLN A 706 -19.31 3.16 16.16
C GLN A 706 -19.36 1.82 15.41
N SER A 707 -20.54 1.20 15.38
CA SER A 707 -20.74 -0.13 14.78
C SER A 707 -20.34 -0.19 13.30
N MET A 708 -20.68 0.83 12.51
CA MET A 708 -20.35 0.86 11.09
C MET A 708 -18.86 1.09 10.85
N ALA A 709 -18.21 1.96 11.61
CA ALA A 709 -16.77 2.18 11.52
C ALA A 709 -15.99 0.91 11.91
N ILE A 710 -16.40 0.21 12.97
CA ILE A 710 -15.82 -1.08 13.35
C ILE A 710 -16.04 -2.13 12.26
N ALA A 711 -17.26 -2.28 11.75
CA ALA A 711 -17.56 -3.24 10.70
C ALA A 711 -16.74 -2.96 9.43
N ARG A 712 -16.60 -1.69 9.02
CA ARG A 712 -15.77 -1.28 7.88
C ARG A 712 -14.29 -1.54 8.15
N TYR A 713 -13.76 -1.22 9.34
CA TYR A 713 -12.38 -1.53 9.72
C TYR A 713 -12.10 -3.04 9.59
N LEU A 714 -12.93 -3.88 10.20
CA LEU A 714 -12.79 -5.34 10.16
C LEU A 714 -13.00 -5.90 8.75
N ALA A 715 -13.95 -5.35 7.98
CA ALA A 715 -14.20 -5.77 6.61
C ALA A 715 -13.02 -5.46 5.69
N ASN A 716 -12.39 -4.28 5.81
CA ASN A 716 -11.17 -3.97 5.08
C ASN A 716 -10.03 -4.90 5.49
N LYS A 717 -9.87 -5.13 6.80
CA LYS A 717 -8.80 -5.99 7.34
C LYS A 717 -8.93 -7.46 6.96
N PHE A 718 -10.15 -7.97 6.87
CA PHE A 718 -10.45 -9.38 6.58
C PHE A 718 -10.85 -9.64 5.12
N GLY A 719 -10.86 -8.62 4.26
CA GLY A 719 -11.11 -8.77 2.83
C GLY A 719 -12.60 -8.88 2.43
N TYR A 720 -13.51 -8.36 3.25
CA TYR A 720 -14.97 -8.32 3.08
C TYR A 720 -15.55 -6.91 2.80
N ALA A 721 -14.71 -5.90 2.52
CA ALA A 721 -15.18 -4.56 2.17
C ALA A 721 -15.70 -4.45 0.72
N GLY A 722 -15.19 -5.29 -0.18
CA GLY A 722 -15.37 -5.22 -1.64
C GLY A 722 -14.04 -5.51 -2.33
N LYS A 723 -14.02 -6.04 -3.56
CA LYS A 723 -12.76 -6.41 -4.25
C LYS A 723 -12.15 -5.25 -5.01
N THR A 724 -12.95 -4.23 -5.36
CA THR A 724 -12.48 -2.98 -5.98
C THR A 724 -12.87 -1.78 -5.11
N PRO A 725 -12.20 -0.62 -5.27
CA PRO A 725 -12.60 0.63 -4.62
C PRO A 725 -14.06 1.02 -4.90
N GLU A 726 -14.53 0.77 -6.11
CA GLU A 726 -15.89 1.03 -6.56
C GLU A 726 -16.91 0.11 -5.87
N GLU A 727 -16.61 -1.19 -5.77
CA GLU A 727 -17.44 -2.14 -5.00
C GLU A 727 -17.47 -1.77 -3.52
N ALA A 728 -16.33 -1.40 -2.94
CA ALA A 728 -16.27 -0.99 -1.54
C ALA A 728 -17.09 0.28 -1.27
N ALA A 729 -17.04 1.27 -2.17
CA ALA A 729 -17.86 2.48 -2.08
C ALA A 729 -19.35 2.18 -2.21
N LEU A 730 -19.74 1.25 -3.10
CA LEU A 730 -21.14 0.84 -3.21
C LEU A 730 -21.61 0.02 -2.00
N ALA A 731 -20.75 -0.80 -1.39
CA ALA A 731 -21.07 -1.48 -0.15
C ALA A 731 -21.32 -0.47 0.98
N ASP A 732 -20.45 0.53 1.13
CA ASP A 732 -20.65 1.65 2.06
C ASP A 732 -21.97 2.40 1.78
N ALA A 733 -22.28 2.65 0.50
CA ALA A 733 -23.50 3.34 0.10
C ALA A 733 -24.77 2.52 0.37
N LEU A 734 -24.74 1.20 0.16
CA LEU A 734 -25.85 0.31 0.53
C LEU A 734 -26.08 0.28 2.04
N ILE A 735 -25.02 0.33 2.85
CA ILE A 735 -25.14 0.41 4.31
C ILE A 735 -25.75 1.74 4.75
N ASP A 736 -25.36 2.85 4.12
CA ASP A 736 -26.00 4.15 4.37
C ASP A 736 -27.49 4.12 3.98
N GLN A 737 -27.82 3.51 2.84
CA GLN A 737 -29.20 3.31 2.41
C GLN A 737 -30.00 2.40 3.36
N PHE A 738 -29.33 1.39 3.94
CA PHE A 738 -29.91 0.53 4.96
C PHE A 738 -30.19 1.30 6.26
N LYS A 739 -29.31 2.22 6.68
CA LYS A 739 -29.54 3.08 7.85
C LYS A 739 -30.76 4.01 7.66
N ASP A 740 -30.94 4.53 6.45
CA ASP A 740 -32.14 5.29 6.09
C ASP A 740 -33.41 4.43 6.21
N PHE A 741 -33.40 3.22 5.64
CA PHE A 741 -34.48 2.24 5.80
C PHE A 741 -34.77 1.95 7.28
N TYR A 742 -33.74 1.66 8.07
CA TYR A 742 -33.88 1.37 9.51
C TYR A 742 -34.50 2.55 10.28
N THR A 743 -34.16 3.78 9.88
CA THR A 743 -34.73 5.01 10.47
C THR A 743 -36.21 5.16 10.12
N GLU A 744 -36.61 4.86 8.88
CA GLU A 744 -38.01 4.91 8.44
C GLU A 744 -38.88 3.89 9.22
N ILE A 745 -38.36 2.69 9.48
CA ILE A 745 -39.11 1.63 10.18
C ILE A 745 -38.99 1.68 11.70
N LYS A 746 -38.31 2.70 12.24
CA LYS A 746 -38.02 2.84 13.67
C LYS A 746 -39.27 2.65 14.56
N PRO A 747 -40.45 3.22 14.25
CA PRO A 747 -41.65 2.99 15.06
C PRO A 747 -42.03 1.51 15.13
N TYR A 748 -42.11 0.82 13.99
CA TYR A 748 -42.41 -0.62 13.97
C TYR A 748 -41.35 -1.44 14.73
N TYR A 749 -40.07 -1.20 14.43
CA TYR A 749 -38.95 -1.98 14.96
C TYR A 749 -38.84 -1.87 16.49
N TYR A 750 -38.80 -0.65 17.02
CA TYR A 750 -38.73 -0.44 18.47
C TYR A 750 -40.04 -0.75 19.18
N GLY A 751 -41.18 -0.69 18.48
CA GLY A 751 -42.45 -1.17 18.99
C GLY A 751 -42.46 -2.69 19.22
N LYS A 752 -41.94 -3.48 18.26
CA LYS A 752 -41.81 -4.94 18.43
C LYS A 752 -40.80 -5.33 19.51
N LEU A 753 -39.79 -4.50 19.76
CA LEU A 753 -38.86 -4.66 20.89
C LEU A 753 -39.43 -4.17 22.23
N GLY A 754 -40.61 -3.55 22.27
CA GLY A 754 -41.18 -2.97 23.50
C GLY A 754 -40.46 -1.72 24.01
N ALA A 755 -39.50 -1.19 23.24
CA ALA A 755 -38.70 -0.01 23.57
C ALA A 755 -39.35 1.31 23.13
N MET A 756 -40.47 1.25 22.42
CA MET A 756 -41.29 2.39 22.03
C MET A 756 -42.77 2.01 22.12
N GLN A 757 -43.59 2.85 22.77
CA GLN A 757 -45.03 2.63 22.80
C GLN A 757 -45.65 3.07 21.46
N THR A 758 -46.19 2.10 20.71
CA THR A 758 -46.77 2.33 19.38
C THR A 758 -47.69 1.17 19.00
N ASP A 759 -48.65 1.43 18.12
CA ASP A 759 -49.44 0.37 17.47
C ASP A 759 -48.59 -0.29 16.38
N THR A 760 -47.98 -1.43 16.72
CA THR A 760 -47.08 -2.14 15.81
C THR A 760 -47.76 -2.65 14.54
N GLU A 761 -49.07 -2.96 14.56
CA GLU A 761 -49.75 -3.46 13.35
C GLU A 761 -50.14 -2.30 12.43
N ALA A 762 -50.53 -1.16 12.98
CA ALA A 762 -50.69 0.07 12.20
C ALA A 762 -49.36 0.52 11.57
N GLU A 763 -48.27 0.53 12.35
CA GLU A 763 -46.95 0.91 11.85
C GLU A 763 -46.40 -0.10 10.83
N LYS A 764 -46.76 -1.39 10.93
CA LYS A 764 -46.43 -2.37 9.90
C LYS A 764 -46.91 -1.90 8.51
N THR A 765 -48.18 -1.50 8.42
CA THR A 765 -48.81 -1.09 7.16
C THR A 765 -48.34 0.30 6.72
N LYS A 766 -48.16 1.21 7.67
CA LYS A 766 -47.85 2.62 7.43
C LYS A 766 -46.38 2.87 7.12
N THR A 767 -45.47 2.21 7.82
CA THR A 767 -44.01 2.46 7.72
C THR A 767 -43.25 1.26 7.20
N LEU A 768 -43.40 0.07 7.79
CA LEU A 768 -42.59 -1.10 7.41
C LEU A 768 -42.81 -1.56 5.96
N ILE A 769 -44.05 -1.83 5.56
CA ILE A 769 -44.35 -2.39 4.23
C ILE A 769 -43.85 -1.47 3.10
N PRO A 770 -44.16 -0.16 3.08
CA PRO A 770 -43.67 0.73 2.04
C PRO A 770 -42.14 0.85 2.02
N ALA A 771 -41.51 0.97 3.18
CA ALA A 771 -40.05 1.08 3.30
C ALA A 771 -39.36 -0.23 2.84
N ARG A 772 -39.94 -1.38 3.21
CA ARG A 772 -39.48 -2.71 2.76
C ARG A 772 -39.52 -2.80 1.24
N ASP A 773 -40.65 -2.50 0.62
CA ASP A 773 -40.83 -2.70 -0.83
C ASP A 773 -39.82 -1.87 -1.62
N LYS A 774 -39.61 -0.63 -1.19
CA LYS A 774 -38.60 0.25 -1.76
C LYS A 774 -37.19 -0.30 -1.55
N PHE A 775 -36.84 -0.69 -0.34
CA PHE A 775 -35.49 -1.12 0.00
C PHE A 775 -35.14 -2.47 -0.66
N LEU A 776 -36.03 -3.46 -0.60
CA LEU A 776 -35.82 -4.76 -1.25
C LEU A 776 -35.75 -4.64 -2.78
N ALA A 777 -36.52 -3.73 -3.39
CA ALA A 777 -36.40 -3.46 -4.83
C ALA A 777 -35.02 -2.90 -5.21
N ILE A 778 -34.39 -2.09 -4.34
CA ILE A 778 -33.00 -1.64 -4.54
C ILE A 778 -32.05 -2.85 -4.49
N LEU A 779 -32.16 -3.71 -3.46
CA LEU A 779 -31.30 -4.89 -3.35
C LEU A 779 -31.44 -5.85 -4.54
N VAL A 780 -32.66 -6.02 -5.08
CA VAL A 780 -32.88 -6.82 -6.29
C VAL A 780 -32.08 -6.27 -7.48
N LYS A 781 -31.94 -4.94 -7.62
CA LYS A 781 -31.11 -4.36 -8.69
C LYS A 781 -29.64 -4.75 -8.54
N PHE A 782 -29.09 -4.74 -7.32
CA PHE A 782 -27.72 -5.15 -7.04
C PHE A 782 -27.50 -6.64 -7.25
N LEU A 783 -28.45 -7.48 -6.82
CA LEU A 783 -28.37 -8.92 -7.08
C LEU A 783 -28.43 -9.25 -8.58
N LYS A 784 -29.20 -8.50 -9.36
CA LYS A 784 -29.30 -8.70 -10.82
C LYS A 784 -28.05 -8.25 -11.59
N SER A 785 -27.30 -7.29 -11.05
CA SER A 785 -26.01 -6.88 -11.64
C SER A 785 -24.82 -7.70 -11.14
N SER A 786 -25.04 -8.59 -10.18
CA SER A 786 -24.00 -9.43 -9.57
C SER A 786 -23.99 -10.83 -10.16
N ASN A 787 -22.80 -11.34 -10.46
CA ASN A 787 -22.60 -12.71 -10.95
C ASN A 787 -22.19 -13.71 -9.84
N SER A 788 -22.07 -13.26 -8.59
CA SER A 788 -21.61 -14.10 -7.47
C SER A 788 -22.76 -14.74 -6.67
N GLY A 789 -23.99 -14.26 -6.87
CA GLY A 789 -25.15 -14.54 -6.02
C GLY A 789 -25.09 -13.87 -4.64
N PHE A 790 -24.17 -12.94 -4.42
CA PHE A 790 -24.17 -11.94 -3.34
C PHE A 790 -24.47 -10.56 -3.92
N LEU A 791 -24.59 -9.51 -3.10
CA LEU A 791 -24.89 -8.16 -3.57
C LEU A 791 -23.85 -7.61 -4.58
N PHE A 792 -22.62 -8.14 -4.59
CA PHE A 792 -21.54 -7.70 -5.46
C PHE A 792 -20.84 -8.86 -6.17
N SER A 793 -20.31 -8.61 -7.38
CA SER A 793 -19.64 -9.62 -8.19
C SER A 793 -18.33 -10.13 -7.56
N GLY A 794 -17.65 -9.30 -6.77
CA GLY A 794 -16.50 -9.70 -5.95
C GLY A 794 -16.79 -10.70 -4.83
N GLY A 795 -18.06 -11.02 -4.55
CA GLY A 795 -18.50 -12.01 -3.57
C GLY A 795 -19.15 -11.39 -2.33
N LEU A 796 -19.11 -12.14 -1.22
CA LEU A 796 -19.67 -11.72 0.06
C LEU A 796 -18.99 -10.46 0.59
N THR A 797 -19.78 -9.47 0.99
CA THR A 797 -19.32 -8.25 1.65
C THR A 797 -19.96 -8.07 3.03
N TYR A 798 -19.42 -7.16 3.83
CA TYR A 798 -20.03 -6.81 5.12
C TYR A 798 -21.42 -6.17 4.96
N ALA A 799 -21.74 -5.61 3.78
CA ALA A 799 -23.08 -5.14 3.47
C ALA A 799 -24.09 -6.29 3.43
N ASP A 800 -23.70 -7.44 2.86
CA ASP A 800 -24.54 -8.64 2.87
C ASP A 800 -24.86 -9.08 4.28
N LEU A 801 -23.85 -9.11 5.14
CA LEU A 801 -23.96 -9.54 6.53
C LEU A 801 -24.88 -8.60 7.34
N MET A 802 -24.69 -7.29 7.25
CA MET A 802 -25.46 -6.30 8.02
C MET A 802 -26.95 -6.29 7.67
N ILE A 803 -27.24 -6.37 6.38
CA ILE A 803 -28.62 -6.36 5.90
C ILE A 803 -29.31 -7.67 6.27
N CYS A 804 -28.66 -8.82 6.04
CA CYS A 804 -29.21 -10.12 6.44
C CYS A 804 -29.42 -10.22 7.96
N ASP A 805 -28.50 -9.67 8.76
CA ASP A 805 -28.62 -9.71 10.22
C ASP A 805 -29.85 -8.98 10.74
N ASN A 806 -30.13 -7.79 10.21
CA ASN A 806 -31.34 -7.07 10.58
C ASN A 806 -32.61 -7.72 10.01
N MET A 807 -32.52 -8.31 8.82
CA MET A 807 -33.66 -9.02 8.22
C MET A 807 -34.07 -10.24 9.03
N ARG A 808 -33.15 -10.92 9.74
CA ARG A 808 -33.48 -12.05 10.64
C ARG A 808 -34.56 -11.68 11.65
N SER A 809 -34.42 -10.54 12.33
CA SER A 809 -35.41 -10.06 13.30
C SER A 809 -36.76 -9.74 12.64
N LEU A 810 -36.74 -9.09 11.48
CA LEU A 810 -37.96 -8.74 10.75
C LEU A 810 -38.71 -9.97 10.24
N ILE A 811 -38.00 -10.98 9.73
CA ILE A 811 -38.58 -12.26 9.30
C ILE A 811 -39.14 -13.03 10.49
N GLY A 812 -38.44 -13.00 11.64
CA GLY A 812 -38.92 -13.62 12.88
C GLY A 812 -40.25 -13.02 13.36
N TRP A 813 -40.43 -11.71 13.27
CA TRP A 813 -41.70 -11.05 13.63
C TRP A 813 -42.75 -11.09 12.53
N TRP A 814 -42.35 -11.21 11.27
CA TRP A 814 -43.22 -11.23 10.11
C TRP A 814 -42.73 -12.26 9.08
N PRO A 815 -43.18 -13.52 9.14
CA PRO A 815 -42.71 -14.58 8.24
C PRO A 815 -42.94 -14.30 6.75
N GLU A 816 -43.96 -13.53 6.39
CA GLU A 816 -44.25 -13.11 5.02
C GLU A 816 -43.44 -11.88 4.56
N TYR A 817 -42.46 -11.41 5.35
CA TYR A 817 -41.63 -10.25 5.01
C TYR A 817 -41.05 -10.34 3.60
N LEU A 818 -40.60 -11.53 3.19
CA LEU A 818 -39.98 -11.79 1.89
C LEU A 818 -40.96 -12.12 0.74
N ASN A 819 -42.27 -12.13 0.99
CA ASN A 819 -43.24 -12.45 -0.05
C ASN A 819 -43.17 -11.41 -1.18
N GLY A 820 -43.08 -11.89 -2.42
CA GLY A 820 -42.91 -11.05 -3.62
C GLY A 820 -41.45 -10.80 -4.03
N PHE A 821 -40.47 -11.25 -3.25
CA PHE A 821 -39.03 -11.04 -3.52
C PHE A 821 -38.23 -12.36 -3.51
N PRO A 822 -38.45 -13.27 -4.48
CA PRO A 822 -37.78 -14.58 -4.50
C PRO A 822 -36.25 -14.48 -4.61
N GLU A 823 -35.72 -13.47 -5.32
CA GLU A 823 -34.27 -13.24 -5.42
C GLU A 823 -33.66 -12.88 -4.06
N ILE A 824 -34.35 -12.06 -3.27
CA ILE A 824 -33.92 -11.68 -1.92
C ILE A 824 -33.96 -12.88 -0.99
N LYS A 825 -35.00 -13.71 -1.09
CA LYS A 825 -35.10 -14.93 -0.30
C LYS A 825 -33.94 -15.89 -0.58
N ALA A 826 -33.63 -16.14 -1.85
CA ALA A 826 -32.51 -17.00 -2.23
C ALA A 826 -31.15 -16.45 -1.75
N TRP A 827 -30.94 -15.15 -1.88
CA TRP A 827 -29.72 -14.48 -1.38
C TRP A 827 -29.61 -14.56 0.15
N TYR A 828 -30.68 -14.27 0.88
CA TYR A 828 -30.73 -14.35 2.33
C TYR A 828 -30.42 -15.78 2.83
N GLU A 829 -31.06 -16.80 2.23
CA GLU A 829 -30.80 -18.21 2.55
C GLU A 829 -29.35 -18.62 2.23
N LYS A 830 -28.77 -18.08 1.16
CA LYS A 830 -27.36 -18.30 0.81
C LYS A 830 -26.42 -17.74 1.88
N VAL A 831 -26.62 -16.51 2.34
CA VAL A 831 -25.83 -15.90 3.42
C VAL A 831 -25.97 -16.70 4.72
N ASP A 832 -27.20 -17.09 5.09
CA ASP A 832 -27.48 -17.93 6.28
C ASP A 832 -26.90 -19.35 6.18
N SER A 833 -26.59 -19.81 4.96
CA SER A 833 -26.01 -21.13 4.73
C SER A 833 -24.49 -21.20 4.88
N ILE A 834 -23.81 -20.04 4.98
CA ILE A 834 -22.36 -19.99 5.15
C ILE A 834 -21.99 -20.69 6.48
N PRO A 835 -21.13 -21.72 6.46
CA PRO A 835 -20.87 -22.56 7.64
C PRO A 835 -20.44 -21.77 8.89
N GLU A 836 -19.56 -20.79 8.72
CA GLU A 836 -19.03 -19.94 9.79
C GLU A 836 -20.13 -19.06 10.40
N ILE A 837 -20.99 -18.49 9.55
CA ILE A 837 -22.14 -17.68 9.97
C ILE A 837 -23.16 -18.56 10.68
N ARG A 838 -23.55 -19.70 10.10
CA ARG A 838 -24.49 -20.63 10.72
C ARG A 838 -23.99 -21.13 12.07
N LYS A 839 -22.69 -21.44 12.18
CA LYS A 839 -22.06 -21.83 13.44
C LYS A 839 -22.14 -20.69 14.47
N HIS A 840 -21.84 -19.45 14.09
CA HIS A 840 -21.98 -18.29 14.96
C HIS A 840 -23.43 -18.11 15.43
N LEU A 841 -24.41 -18.14 14.51
CA LEU A 841 -25.82 -17.98 14.83
C LEU A 841 -26.35 -19.08 15.78
N ASN A 842 -25.85 -20.31 15.67
CA ASN A 842 -26.24 -21.44 16.53
C ASN A 842 -25.49 -21.48 17.86
N SER A 843 -24.39 -20.74 18.01
CA SER A 843 -23.52 -20.84 19.18
C SER A 843 -24.06 -20.15 20.44
N HIS A 844 -25.11 -19.33 20.31
CA HIS A 844 -25.68 -18.57 21.43
C HIS A 844 -27.19 -18.40 21.26
N GLU A 845 -27.94 -18.53 22.36
CA GLU A 845 -29.35 -18.13 22.42
C GLU A 845 -29.46 -16.61 22.23
N ASP A 846 -30.35 -16.19 21.33
CA ASP A 846 -30.72 -14.79 21.17
C ASP A 846 -31.58 -14.38 22.36
N LYS A 847 -31.00 -13.64 23.32
CA LYS A 847 -31.76 -13.12 24.45
C LYS A 847 -32.64 -11.92 24.09
N GLY A 848 -32.60 -11.45 22.84
CA GLY A 848 -33.25 -10.21 22.43
C GLY A 848 -32.64 -9.00 23.15
N PHE A 849 -33.07 -7.81 22.77
CA PHE A 849 -32.81 -6.57 23.52
C PHE A 849 -33.85 -6.38 24.62
#